data_AF-A0A935C9K5-F1
#
_entry.id   AF-A0A935C9K5-F1
#
_cell.length_a   1.000
_cell.length_b   1.000
_cell.length_c   1.000
_cell.angle_alpha   90.00
_cell.angle_beta   90.00
_cell.angle_gamma   90.00
#
_symmetry.space_group_name_H-M   'P 1'
#
loop_
_entity.id
_entity.type
_entity.pdbx_description
1 polymer ?
#
loop_
_entity_poly.entity_id
_entity_poly.type
_entity_poly.pdbx_seq_one_letter_code
_entity_poly.pdbx_strand_id
1 'polypeptide(L)'
;MKKNYGQLALPKKIRLSKIPFLLTILISFYVNSLYAQQDPRIADNGMGYLEYLPPDYESNNKLYPAIIFLHGHGERGNGSPSALEAVKKHGPPKLIKNGEKMCFEVNGKTECFIVLSPQQGNNRHGWKGYEVIPFVQYALNKYRIDPDRVYLTGLSMGGQGTWETAYSEENEPNYFAALAPVAGKGSFTKACIVAEKEIPVWGFHGANDNAIGLSSGEKPINGMIACGANPAPIFTIYAGVGHSGSWDRAYKTNHSIHSPNLYEWMLSQSRDGTTGGNPPKAPTQLRASNTTSEQFTLKWEDNSNNENGFEIERSLNSNNGFSVIKSTSRNTRSYSDKNLEPNTTYYYKVRAKNSDGYSSYSNKLTARTNSEIPNTPNNTSIVIDNNSGKVTTSGNWATSSSGGNKKHKNNYFHDRNSGKGNKKVVFNTDLPSGSYEVFAWWFAHSNRASNTPFDIESDEGTTTVVKNQRNDGGKWVSLGVYDFTNNAKISIRNTNTNGYVVADAIKFESVTSSPGAPDNNPVVIIDNIDSGVEPNNNWTISQSGGTSKYGDDYFHDGNRQKGNKDIVYTASVSPGNYEVFARWFAHSNRATNTHYEILSSDGVADVYKNQRLNNARWVSLGEYSFDNEAEITVKNDNTNGYVVADAFKLVPTGNNASRASAPSPNLISEVEEDSISSDEIVVYPNPVKELMNIKSPFEESKVFHLKIMGASGGLEWNETVEGRGSIPVSLAGAGLTKGIKYLRIEMEGQAVKILRIMIL
;
A
#
# COMPACT_ATOMS: atom_id res chain seq x y z
N MET A 1 6.19 56.23 -35.29
CA MET A 1 5.30 57.32 -34.85
C MET A 1 4.88 58.17 -36.05
N LYS A 2 3.59 58.26 -36.36
CA LYS A 2 2.88 59.34 -37.10
C LYS A 2 1.38 59.07 -36.93
N LYS A 3 0.63 59.96 -36.26
CA LYS A 3 -0.21 61.06 -36.84
C LYS A 3 -1.54 60.50 -37.39
N ASN A 4 -2.73 61.07 -37.21
CA ASN A 4 -3.21 62.44 -37.00
C ASN A 4 -4.60 62.41 -36.31
N TYR A 5 -5.01 63.52 -35.66
CA TYR A 5 -6.37 63.74 -35.14
C TYR A 5 -7.19 64.64 -36.08
N GLY A 6 -8.48 64.35 -36.21
CA GLY A 6 -9.52 65.18 -36.84
C GLY A 6 -10.67 65.47 -35.86
N GLN A 7 -11.31 66.61 -36.07
CA GLN A 7 -12.30 67.33 -35.24
C GLN A 7 -13.58 66.57 -34.86
N LEU A 8 -14.18 66.98 -33.73
CA LEU A 8 -15.51 66.61 -33.24
C LEU A 8 -16.40 67.87 -33.10
N ALA A 9 -17.63 67.80 -33.60
CA ALA A 9 -18.72 68.74 -33.31
C ALA A 9 -20.00 67.96 -32.89
N LEU A 10 -20.66 68.49 -31.86
CA LEU A 10 -21.86 68.06 -31.09
C LEU A 10 -23.18 68.11 -31.92
N PRO A 11 -24.45 67.90 -31.43
CA PRO A 11 -25.00 67.61 -30.07
C PRO A 11 -26.24 66.64 -30.00
N LYS A 12 -26.80 66.31 -28.80
CA LYS A 12 -28.25 66.41 -28.44
C LYS A 12 -28.64 65.84 -27.05
N LYS A 13 -29.64 66.48 -26.43
CA LYS A 13 -30.29 66.27 -25.11
C LYS A 13 -30.74 64.82 -24.82
N ILE A 14 -30.66 64.38 -23.55
CA ILE A 14 -31.37 63.20 -23.02
C ILE A 14 -32.28 63.61 -21.85
N ARG A 15 -33.54 63.14 -21.87
CA ARG A 15 -34.66 63.46 -20.97
C ARG A 15 -34.58 62.75 -19.60
N LEU A 16 -35.02 63.44 -18.54
CA LEU A 16 -35.28 62.93 -17.18
C LEU A 16 -36.55 62.04 -17.11
N SER A 17 -36.46 60.77 -17.49
CA SER A 17 -37.59 59.83 -17.31
C SER A 17 -37.20 58.39 -16.92
N LYS A 18 -36.03 58.19 -16.29
CA LYS A 18 -35.53 56.85 -15.92
C LYS A 18 -35.00 56.71 -14.49
N ILE A 19 -35.37 57.60 -13.57
CA ILE A 19 -34.89 57.55 -12.18
C ILE A 19 -35.71 56.59 -11.28
N PRO A 20 -37.04 56.41 -11.41
CA PRO A 20 -37.76 55.50 -10.50
C PRO A 20 -37.59 54.01 -10.85
N PHE A 21 -37.15 53.67 -12.07
CA PHE A 21 -36.92 52.30 -12.52
C PHE A 21 -35.54 51.75 -12.13
N LEU A 22 -34.52 52.62 -12.05
CA LEU A 22 -33.20 52.22 -11.56
C LEU A 22 -33.19 51.98 -10.05
N LEU A 23 -33.96 52.76 -9.28
CA LEU A 23 -34.03 52.60 -7.82
C LEU A 23 -34.79 51.33 -7.41
N THR A 24 -35.81 50.91 -8.17
CA THR A 24 -36.53 49.65 -7.95
C THR A 24 -35.71 48.42 -8.34
N ILE A 25 -34.87 48.50 -9.38
CA ILE A 25 -33.94 47.41 -9.73
C ILE A 25 -32.81 47.29 -8.69
N LEU A 26 -32.27 48.41 -8.20
CA LEU A 26 -31.25 48.39 -7.14
C LEU A 26 -31.79 47.88 -5.79
N ILE A 27 -33.06 48.17 -5.47
CA ILE A 27 -33.71 47.60 -4.29
C ILE A 27 -33.97 46.10 -4.49
N SER A 28 -34.46 45.64 -5.66
CA SER A 28 -34.67 44.21 -5.94
C SER A 28 -33.38 43.37 -5.96
N PHE A 29 -32.24 43.95 -6.33
CA PHE A 29 -30.93 43.28 -6.18
C PHE A 29 -30.44 43.25 -4.72
N TYR A 30 -30.80 44.24 -3.90
CA TYR A 30 -30.49 44.23 -2.46
C TYR A 30 -31.41 43.31 -1.65
N VAL A 31 -32.68 43.11 -2.02
CA VAL A 31 -33.61 42.24 -1.25
C VAL A 31 -33.33 40.74 -1.46
N ASN A 32 -32.72 40.33 -2.58
CA ASN A 32 -32.31 38.93 -2.78
C ASN A 32 -31.07 38.55 -1.95
N SER A 33 -30.40 39.50 -1.31
CA SER A 33 -29.18 39.27 -0.52
C SER A 33 -29.43 38.83 0.94
N LEU A 34 -30.69 38.59 1.35
CA LEU A 34 -31.03 38.35 2.76
C LEU A 34 -31.38 36.89 3.11
N TYR A 35 -31.37 35.95 2.15
CA TYR A 35 -31.66 34.55 2.42
C TYR A 35 -30.53 33.62 1.96
N ALA A 36 -30.21 32.65 2.80
CA ALA A 36 -29.30 31.56 2.48
C ALA A 36 -29.89 30.73 1.32
N GLN A 37 -29.34 30.89 0.11
CA GLN A 37 -29.88 30.31 -1.11
C GLN A 37 -29.47 28.83 -1.24
N GLN A 38 -30.44 27.96 -1.54
CA GLN A 38 -30.20 26.54 -1.85
C GLN A 38 -30.48 26.29 -3.33
N ASP A 39 -29.44 25.90 -4.06
CA ASP A 39 -29.50 25.71 -5.50
C ASP A 39 -29.73 24.23 -5.85
N PRO A 40 -30.73 23.90 -6.69
CA PRO A 40 -30.91 22.55 -7.20
C PRO A 40 -29.81 22.23 -8.21
N ARG A 41 -29.15 21.08 -8.05
CA ARG A 41 -28.07 20.58 -8.90
C ARG A 41 -28.28 19.11 -9.24
N ILE A 42 -27.55 18.62 -10.24
CA ILE A 42 -27.51 17.21 -10.64
C ILE A 42 -26.05 16.77 -10.61
N ALA A 43 -25.76 15.64 -9.95
CA ALA A 43 -24.44 15.04 -9.90
C ALA A 43 -24.16 14.20 -11.15
N ASP A 44 -22.91 13.81 -11.38
CA ASP A 44 -22.51 13.07 -12.61
C ASP A 44 -23.22 11.73 -12.75
N ASN A 45 -23.62 11.12 -11.62
CA ASN A 45 -24.42 9.89 -11.59
C ASN A 45 -25.94 10.12 -11.79
N GLY A 46 -26.36 11.35 -12.13
CA GLY A 46 -27.75 11.72 -12.34
C GLY A 46 -28.55 12.00 -11.06
N MET A 47 -27.94 11.93 -9.88
CA MET A 47 -28.61 12.21 -8.61
C MET A 47 -28.86 13.71 -8.44
N GLY A 48 -30.12 14.11 -8.29
CA GLY A 48 -30.48 15.48 -7.95
C GLY A 48 -30.21 15.80 -6.48
N TYR A 49 -29.71 16.99 -6.17
CA TYR A 49 -29.40 17.42 -4.81
C TYR A 49 -29.59 18.93 -4.62
N LEU A 50 -29.81 19.34 -3.36
CA LEU A 50 -29.70 20.74 -2.97
C LEU A 50 -28.27 21.07 -2.55
N GLU A 51 -27.74 22.13 -3.13
CA GLU A 51 -26.43 22.73 -2.83
C GLU A 51 -26.63 23.96 -1.95
N TYR A 52 -25.90 24.01 -0.83
CA TYR A 52 -25.71 25.22 -0.04
C TYR A 52 -24.22 25.50 0.13
N LEU A 53 -23.81 26.72 -0.21
CA LEU A 53 -22.45 27.22 -0.02
C LEU A 53 -22.46 28.33 1.04
N PRO A 54 -21.46 28.37 1.93
CA PRO A 54 -21.39 29.37 2.99
C PRO A 54 -21.19 30.78 2.42
N PRO A 55 -21.58 31.85 3.15
CA PRO A 55 -21.60 33.21 2.61
C PRO A 55 -20.25 33.73 2.12
N ASP A 56 -19.15 33.24 2.70
CA ASP A 56 -17.79 33.63 2.35
C ASP A 56 -17.16 32.73 1.28
N TYR A 57 -17.88 31.71 0.77
CA TYR A 57 -17.36 30.72 -0.17
C TYR A 57 -16.66 31.36 -1.37
N GLU A 58 -17.32 32.27 -2.09
CA GLU A 58 -16.76 32.94 -3.28
C GLU A 58 -15.69 34.00 -2.97
N SER A 59 -15.60 34.44 -1.71
CA SER A 59 -14.70 35.52 -1.30
C SER A 59 -13.30 35.02 -0.91
N ASN A 60 -13.09 33.71 -0.84
CA ASN A 60 -11.83 33.11 -0.42
C ASN A 60 -11.60 31.72 -1.05
N ASN A 61 -10.41 31.18 -0.80
CA ASN A 61 -9.98 29.87 -1.31
C ASN A 61 -9.82 28.81 -0.19
N LYS A 62 -10.43 29.00 0.98
CA LYS A 62 -10.29 28.03 2.08
C LYS A 62 -11.09 26.77 1.80
N LEU A 63 -10.68 25.67 2.42
CA LEU A 63 -11.46 24.43 2.47
C LEU A 63 -12.50 24.55 3.58
N TYR A 64 -13.68 23.97 3.35
CA TYR A 64 -14.82 24.02 4.27
C TYR A 64 -15.18 22.63 4.78
N PRO A 65 -15.57 22.50 6.06
CA PRO A 65 -16.27 21.31 6.52
C PRO A 65 -17.56 21.10 5.73
N ALA A 66 -17.96 19.85 5.52
CA ALA A 66 -19.13 19.53 4.70
C ALA A 66 -20.10 18.58 5.41
N ILE A 67 -21.40 18.87 5.33
CA ILE A 67 -22.47 17.98 5.76
C ILE A 67 -23.13 17.35 4.54
N ILE A 68 -23.18 16.02 4.53
CA ILE A 68 -24.01 15.23 3.62
C ILE A 68 -25.27 14.83 4.38
N PHE A 69 -26.42 15.37 3.95
CA PHE A 69 -27.70 15.14 4.61
C PHE A 69 -28.59 14.17 3.82
N LEU A 70 -28.96 13.06 4.44
CA LEU A 70 -29.87 12.05 3.88
C LEU A 70 -31.30 12.25 4.39
N HIS A 71 -32.23 12.55 3.49
CA HIS A 71 -33.63 12.81 3.84
C HIS A 71 -34.42 11.51 4.19
N GLY A 72 -35.62 11.69 4.75
CA GLY A 72 -36.53 10.62 5.13
C GLY A 72 -37.35 10.07 3.96
N HIS A 73 -38.20 9.07 4.22
CA HIS A 73 -38.96 8.41 3.17
C HIS A 73 -39.94 9.35 2.41
N GLY A 74 -40.45 10.39 3.09
CA GLY A 74 -41.44 11.32 2.56
C GLY A 74 -40.90 12.38 1.58
N GLU A 75 -39.58 12.52 1.49
CA GLU A 75 -38.92 13.54 0.66
C GLU A 75 -38.31 12.98 -0.64
N ARG A 76 -38.57 11.70 -0.94
CA ARG A 76 -38.15 11.06 -2.20
C ARG A 76 -38.73 11.79 -3.41
N GLY A 77 -38.00 11.70 -4.52
CA GLY A 77 -38.38 12.37 -5.76
C GLY A 77 -37.54 11.88 -6.94
N ASN A 78 -37.65 12.57 -8.07
CA ASN A 78 -36.89 12.26 -9.28
C ASN A 78 -35.63 13.13 -9.44
N GLY A 79 -35.25 13.91 -8.42
CA GLY A 79 -34.09 14.81 -8.47
C GLY A 79 -34.30 16.09 -9.29
N SER A 80 -35.49 16.30 -9.88
CA SER A 80 -35.80 17.56 -10.57
C SER A 80 -35.87 18.74 -9.58
N PRO A 81 -35.64 19.99 -10.03
CA PRO A 81 -35.73 21.18 -9.18
C PRO A 81 -37.04 21.28 -8.38
N SER A 82 -38.18 20.92 -8.98
CA SER A 82 -39.48 20.93 -8.29
C SER A 82 -39.61 19.80 -7.26
N ALA A 83 -39.07 18.62 -7.55
CA ALA A 83 -39.07 17.51 -6.60
C ALA A 83 -38.15 17.79 -5.40
N LEU A 84 -37.03 18.50 -5.61
CA LEU A 84 -36.08 18.87 -4.55
C LEU A 84 -36.68 19.81 -3.49
N GLU A 85 -37.77 20.52 -3.78
CA GLU A 85 -38.48 21.30 -2.76
C GLU A 85 -38.98 20.44 -1.59
N ALA A 86 -39.24 19.15 -1.82
CA ALA A 86 -39.60 18.23 -0.76
C ALA A 86 -38.47 18.07 0.27
N VAL A 87 -37.20 18.06 -0.16
CA VAL A 87 -36.03 17.90 0.71
C VAL A 87 -35.90 19.05 1.72
N LYS A 88 -36.46 20.24 1.43
CA LYS A 88 -36.47 21.41 2.31
C LYS A 88 -37.47 21.32 3.48
N LYS A 89 -38.21 20.22 3.63
CA LYS A 89 -39.23 20.05 4.69
C LYS A 89 -38.63 19.83 6.08
N HIS A 90 -37.46 19.19 6.17
CA HIS A 90 -36.83 18.76 7.42
C HIS A 90 -35.30 18.94 7.40
N GLY A 91 -34.65 18.78 8.56
CA GLY A 91 -33.19 18.78 8.69
C GLY A 91 -32.51 20.10 8.32
N PRO A 92 -31.19 20.06 8.03
CA PRO A 92 -30.42 21.24 7.60
C PRO A 92 -31.04 22.02 6.43
N PRO A 93 -31.60 21.39 5.37
CA PRO A 93 -32.26 22.12 4.28
C PRO A 93 -33.43 22.99 4.72
N LYS A 94 -34.21 22.57 5.73
CA LYS A 94 -35.28 23.38 6.31
C LYS A 94 -34.72 24.60 7.03
N LEU A 95 -33.64 24.42 7.79
CA LEU A 95 -33.02 25.50 8.55
C LEU A 95 -32.45 26.56 7.61
N ILE A 96 -31.74 26.13 6.56
CA ILE A 96 -31.20 27.01 5.53
C ILE A 96 -32.32 27.76 4.81
N LYS A 97 -33.42 27.06 4.44
CA LYS A 97 -34.61 27.69 3.87
C LYS A 97 -35.21 28.77 4.78
N ASN A 98 -35.06 28.61 6.10
CA ASN A 98 -35.52 29.56 7.11
C ASN A 98 -34.48 30.63 7.49
N GLY A 99 -33.34 30.70 6.77
CA GLY A 99 -32.33 31.74 6.93
C GLY A 99 -31.12 31.38 7.78
N GLU A 100 -30.98 30.12 8.22
CA GLU A 100 -29.80 29.66 8.94
C GLU A 100 -28.57 29.68 8.03
N LYS A 101 -27.45 30.23 8.53
CA LYS A 101 -26.21 30.40 7.76
C LYS A 101 -25.27 29.20 7.85
N MET A 102 -25.61 28.23 8.70
CA MET A 102 -24.78 27.05 8.98
C MET A 102 -23.34 27.43 9.36
N CYS A 103 -23.21 28.51 10.13
CA CYS A 103 -21.95 29.02 10.67
C CYS A 103 -22.03 28.99 12.19
N PHE A 104 -21.02 28.43 12.85
CA PHE A 104 -21.01 28.21 14.29
C PHE A 104 -19.67 28.64 14.89
N GLU A 105 -19.69 29.09 16.14
CA GLU A 105 -18.49 29.45 16.88
C GLU A 105 -17.94 28.21 17.59
N VAL A 106 -16.76 27.76 17.20
CA VAL A 106 -16.06 26.64 17.84
C VAL A 106 -14.62 27.07 18.10
N ASN A 107 -14.15 26.90 19.33
CA ASN A 107 -12.80 27.29 19.75
C ASN A 107 -12.43 28.76 19.44
N GLY A 108 -13.41 29.66 19.53
CA GLY A 108 -13.23 31.09 19.26
C GLY A 108 -13.08 31.45 17.78
N LYS A 109 -13.44 30.53 16.86
CA LYS A 109 -13.44 30.73 15.42
C LYS A 109 -14.83 30.47 14.86
N THR A 110 -15.30 31.33 13.97
CA THR A 110 -16.50 31.08 13.15
C THR A 110 -16.16 30.08 12.05
N GLU A 111 -16.82 28.94 12.05
CA GLU A 111 -16.68 27.92 11.01
C GLU A 111 -18.03 27.66 10.35
N CYS A 112 -18.03 27.55 9.01
CA CYS A 112 -19.24 27.41 8.22
C CYS A 112 -19.20 26.14 7.38
N PHE A 113 -20.35 25.49 7.22
CA PHE A 113 -20.48 24.27 6.44
C PHE A 113 -20.85 24.54 4.98
N ILE A 114 -20.30 23.72 4.08
CA ILE A 114 -21.01 23.34 2.86
C ILE A 114 -22.07 22.31 3.25
N VAL A 115 -23.30 22.44 2.75
CA VAL A 115 -24.37 21.47 3.03
C VAL A 115 -24.92 20.93 1.72
N LEU A 116 -24.81 19.61 1.53
CA LEU A 116 -25.26 18.92 0.32
C LEU A 116 -26.33 17.91 0.70
N SER A 117 -27.50 18.01 0.06
CA SER A 117 -28.67 17.19 0.39
C SER A 117 -29.19 16.47 -0.86
N PRO A 118 -28.63 15.28 -1.18
CA PRO A 118 -29.11 14.47 -2.29
C PRO A 118 -30.56 14.03 -2.09
N GLN A 119 -31.26 13.77 -3.20
CA GLN A 119 -32.60 13.21 -3.21
C GLN A 119 -32.61 11.77 -3.72
N GLN A 120 -33.17 10.88 -2.91
CA GLN A 120 -33.37 9.48 -3.25
C GLN A 120 -34.59 9.29 -4.16
N GLY A 121 -34.46 8.37 -5.12
CA GLY A 121 -35.46 8.03 -6.12
C GLY A 121 -36.78 7.48 -5.56
N ASN A 122 -37.90 7.74 -6.23
CA ASN A 122 -39.23 7.23 -5.84
C ASN A 122 -39.31 5.70 -5.70
N ASN A 123 -38.58 4.96 -6.55
CA ASN A 123 -38.61 3.49 -6.59
C ASN A 123 -37.65 2.85 -5.58
N ARG A 124 -36.90 3.65 -4.84
CA ARG A 124 -35.88 3.19 -3.88
C ARG A 124 -36.46 3.17 -2.47
N HIS A 125 -36.17 2.11 -1.73
CA HIS A 125 -36.73 1.84 -0.39
C HIS A 125 -35.77 2.20 0.74
N GLY A 126 -34.59 2.76 0.43
CA GLY A 126 -33.58 3.15 1.39
C GLY A 126 -32.37 3.77 0.69
N TRP A 127 -31.44 4.30 1.48
CA TRP A 127 -30.13 4.75 1.01
C TRP A 127 -29.14 3.59 1.06
N LYS A 128 -28.22 3.53 0.09
CA LYS A 128 -27.18 2.50 0.00
C LYS A 128 -25.80 3.14 -0.14
N GLY A 129 -24.77 2.52 0.45
CA GLY A 129 -23.41 3.06 0.40
C GLY A 129 -22.88 3.19 -1.03
N TYR A 130 -23.16 2.23 -1.92
CA TYR A 130 -22.83 2.32 -3.35
C TYR A 130 -23.51 3.49 -4.09
N GLU A 131 -24.49 4.16 -3.51
CA GLU A 131 -25.11 5.38 -4.07
C GLU A 131 -24.56 6.64 -3.39
N VAL A 132 -24.38 6.59 -2.06
CA VAL A 132 -23.96 7.74 -1.25
C VAL A 132 -22.47 8.02 -1.36
N ILE A 133 -21.61 7.00 -1.35
CA ILE A 133 -20.16 7.21 -1.43
C ILE A 133 -19.74 7.82 -2.78
N PRO A 134 -20.22 7.35 -3.95
CA PRO A 134 -19.92 8.04 -5.20
C PRO A 134 -20.38 9.50 -5.22
N PHE A 135 -21.48 9.84 -4.53
CA PHE A 135 -21.91 11.22 -4.36
C PHE A 135 -20.95 12.04 -3.48
N VAL A 136 -20.42 11.45 -2.39
CA VAL A 136 -19.37 12.06 -1.55
C VAL A 136 -18.11 12.33 -2.36
N GLN A 137 -17.65 11.36 -3.15
CA GLN A 137 -16.48 11.51 -4.02
C GLN A 137 -16.68 12.62 -5.07
N TYR A 138 -17.86 12.66 -5.68
CA TYR A 138 -18.25 13.77 -6.57
C TYR A 138 -18.17 15.12 -5.86
N ALA A 139 -18.69 15.21 -4.63
CA ALA A 139 -18.66 16.44 -3.85
C ALA A 139 -17.22 16.90 -3.54
N LEU A 140 -16.36 15.98 -3.10
CA LEU A 140 -14.94 16.25 -2.81
C LEU A 140 -14.19 16.76 -4.05
N ASN A 141 -14.52 16.25 -5.24
CA ASN A 141 -13.90 16.67 -6.48
C ASN A 141 -14.44 18.03 -6.99
N LYS A 142 -15.69 18.36 -6.68
CA LYS A 142 -16.37 19.54 -7.20
C LYS A 142 -16.20 20.78 -6.32
N TYR A 143 -16.22 20.62 -5.01
CA TYR A 143 -16.27 21.71 -4.05
C TYR A 143 -14.97 21.85 -3.26
N ARG A 144 -14.72 23.03 -2.68
CA ARG A 144 -13.62 23.26 -1.73
C ARG A 144 -13.95 22.66 -0.37
N ILE A 145 -14.03 21.33 -0.31
CA ILE A 145 -14.32 20.57 0.92
C ILE A 145 -13.00 20.15 1.57
N ASP A 146 -12.95 20.25 2.89
CA ASP A 146 -11.91 19.66 3.71
C ASP A 146 -12.15 18.13 3.82
N PRO A 147 -11.31 17.28 3.23
CA PRO A 147 -11.53 15.83 3.18
C PRO A 147 -11.48 15.15 4.56
N ASP A 148 -10.89 15.81 5.56
CA ASP A 148 -10.83 15.31 6.93
C ASP A 148 -12.06 15.72 7.75
N ARG A 149 -12.95 16.56 7.20
CA ARG A 149 -14.13 17.14 7.87
C ARG A 149 -15.41 17.03 7.03
N VAL A 150 -15.67 15.81 6.56
CA VAL A 150 -16.95 15.42 5.94
C VAL A 150 -17.81 14.69 6.97
N TYR A 151 -19.04 15.15 7.18
CA TYR A 151 -19.97 14.60 8.17
C TYR A 151 -21.20 14.02 7.48
N LEU A 152 -21.64 12.84 7.94
CA LEU A 152 -22.85 12.20 7.41
C LEU A 152 -23.95 12.21 8.46
N THR A 153 -25.12 12.69 8.07
CA THR A 153 -26.29 12.75 8.96
C THR A 153 -27.56 12.51 8.16
N GLY A 154 -28.59 12.00 8.82
CA GLY A 154 -29.87 11.76 8.18
C GLY A 154 -30.97 11.42 9.15
N LEU A 155 -32.22 11.48 8.69
CA LEU A 155 -33.40 11.22 9.51
C LEU A 155 -34.24 10.06 8.99
N SER A 156 -34.81 9.24 9.87
CA SER A 156 -35.70 8.13 9.50
C SER A 156 -35.02 7.18 8.50
N MET A 157 -35.55 7.06 7.27
CA MET A 157 -34.89 6.35 6.16
C MET A 157 -33.45 6.82 5.91
N GLY A 158 -33.17 8.12 6.02
CA GLY A 158 -31.82 8.69 5.93
C GLY A 158 -30.97 8.44 7.19
N GLY A 159 -31.60 8.29 8.36
CA GLY A 159 -30.92 7.85 9.58
C GLY A 159 -30.45 6.41 9.47
N GLN A 160 -31.30 5.52 8.90
CA GLN A 160 -30.85 4.19 8.48
C GLN A 160 -29.77 4.29 7.40
N GLY A 161 -29.95 5.17 6.43
CA GLY A 161 -28.98 5.42 5.37
C GLY A 161 -27.59 5.77 5.87
N THR A 162 -27.52 6.58 6.93
CA THR A 162 -26.25 6.96 7.59
C THR A 162 -25.50 5.73 8.08
N TRP A 163 -26.21 4.78 8.72
CA TRP A 163 -25.63 3.51 9.14
C TRP A 163 -25.25 2.61 7.96
N GLU A 164 -26.15 2.43 6.99
CA GLU A 164 -25.90 1.57 5.82
C GLU A 164 -24.71 2.06 4.99
N THR A 165 -24.53 3.38 4.85
CA THR A 165 -23.38 3.97 4.19
C THR A 165 -22.09 3.75 5.00
N ALA A 166 -22.15 3.88 6.32
CA ALA A 166 -20.97 3.67 7.18
C ALA A 166 -20.49 2.20 7.16
N TYR A 167 -21.42 1.23 7.08
CA TYR A 167 -21.11 -0.20 6.97
C TYR A 167 -20.61 -0.65 5.60
N SER A 168 -20.75 0.19 4.59
CA SER A 168 -20.51 -0.19 3.21
C SER A 168 -19.02 -0.37 2.93
N GLU A 169 -18.68 -1.36 2.11
CA GLU A 169 -17.32 -1.59 1.61
C GLU A 169 -16.85 -0.42 0.74
N GLU A 170 -17.78 0.29 0.10
CA GLU A 170 -17.49 1.49 -0.67
C GLU A 170 -16.98 2.63 0.23
N ASN A 171 -17.28 2.62 1.53
CA ASN A 171 -16.69 3.54 2.51
C ASN A 171 -15.28 3.09 2.94
N GLU A 172 -14.48 2.66 1.95
CA GLU A 172 -13.06 2.35 2.07
C GLU A 172 -12.25 3.15 1.03
N PRO A 173 -11.29 4.00 1.47
CA PRO A 173 -11.03 4.36 2.86
C PRO A 173 -12.24 5.09 3.48
N ASN A 174 -12.35 5.12 4.81
CA ASN A 174 -13.40 5.88 5.51
C ASN A 174 -13.42 7.35 5.01
N TYR A 175 -14.57 7.86 4.60
CA TYR A 175 -14.72 9.25 4.16
C TYR A 175 -15.21 10.21 5.26
N PHE A 176 -15.70 9.70 6.39
CA PHE A 176 -16.45 10.51 7.36
C PHE A 176 -15.69 10.79 8.65
N ALA A 177 -15.71 12.06 9.06
CA ALA A 177 -15.17 12.57 10.32
C ALA A 177 -16.11 12.36 11.50
N ALA A 178 -17.43 12.30 11.26
CA ALA A 178 -18.41 11.93 12.25
C ALA A 178 -19.73 11.51 11.60
N LEU A 179 -20.52 10.72 12.33
CA LEU A 179 -21.86 10.30 11.94
C LEU A 179 -22.91 10.78 12.94
N ALA A 180 -24.05 11.27 12.44
CA ALA A 180 -25.20 11.64 13.25
C ALA A 180 -26.51 11.02 12.73
N PRO A 181 -26.75 9.72 13.00
CA PRO A 181 -27.99 9.07 12.61
C PRO A 181 -29.15 9.50 13.54
N VAL A 182 -30.26 9.98 12.97
CA VAL A 182 -31.44 10.43 13.71
C VAL A 182 -32.67 9.57 13.41
N ALA A 183 -33.29 8.99 14.45
CA ALA A 183 -34.46 8.11 14.34
C ALA A 183 -34.27 7.00 13.28
N GLY A 184 -33.04 6.49 13.15
CA GLY A 184 -32.66 5.48 12.16
C GLY A 184 -32.51 4.10 12.78
N LYS A 185 -32.65 3.05 11.97
CA LYS A 185 -32.32 1.68 12.38
C LYS A 185 -30.93 1.28 11.89
N GLY A 186 -30.17 0.55 12.69
CA GLY A 186 -28.86 0.01 12.33
C GLY A 186 -28.67 -1.43 12.78
N SER A 187 -27.54 -2.03 12.43
CA SER A 187 -27.22 -3.41 12.80
C SER A 187 -26.30 -3.44 14.02
N PHE A 188 -26.62 -4.33 14.97
CA PHE A 188 -25.74 -4.60 16.11
C PHE A 188 -24.40 -5.20 15.65
N THR A 189 -24.41 -6.15 14.70
CA THR A 189 -23.21 -6.88 14.29
C THR A 189 -22.33 -6.09 13.32
N LYS A 190 -22.93 -5.26 12.45
CA LYS A 190 -22.15 -4.42 11.52
C LYS A 190 -21.56 -3.18 12.19
N ALA A 191 -21.96 -2.89 13.43
CA ALA A 191 -21.47 -1.76 14.19
C ALA A 191 -19.96 -1.83 14.45
N CYS A 192 -19.36 -3.03 14.51
CA CYS A 192 -17.90 -3.16 14.66
C CYS A 192 -17.14 -2.49 13.52
N ILE A 193 -17.66 -2.50 12.28
CA ILE A 193 -17.04 -1.83 11.13
C ILE A 193 -16.85 -0.33 11.41
N VAL A 194 -17.83 0.30 12.07
CA VAL A 194 -17.76 1.73 12.42
C VAL A 194 -16.84 1.97 13.60
N ALA A 195 -16.84 1.05 14.58
CA ALA A 195 -15.98 1.10 15.75
C ALA A 195 -14.49 0.93 15.40
N GLU A 196 -14.16 -0.01 14.53
CA GLU A 196 -12.79 -0.30 14.07
C GLU A 196 -12.20 0.85 13.25
N LYS A 197 -13.06 1.61 12.54
CA LYS A 197 -12.69 2.83 11.82
C LYS A 197 -12.57 4.06 12.74
N GLU A 198 -12.79 3.89 14.04
CA GLU A 198 -12.75 4.94 15.07
C GLU A 198 -13.63 6.15 14.73
N ILE A 199 -14.75 5.94 14.03
CA ILE A 199 -15.61 7.05 13.59
C ILE A 199 -16.44 7.56 14.77
N PRO A 200 -16.33 8.84 15.17
CA PRO A 200 -17.20 9.43 16.18
C PRO A 200 -18.68 9.37 15.77
N VAL A 201 -19.53 8.89 16.67
CA VAL A 201 -20.98 8.79 16.44
C VAL A 201 -21.75 9.50 17.54
N TRP A 202 -22.72 10.33 17.13
CA TRP A 202 -23.78 10.83 18.00
C TRP A 202 -25.15 10.49 17.43
N GLY A 203 -25.76 9.41 17.93
CA GLY A 203 -27.09 8.98 17.53
C GLY A 203 -28.21 9.64 18.35
N PHE A 204 -29.39 9.78 17.75
CA PHE A 204 -30.55 10.42 18.39
C PHE A 204 -31.84 9.64 18.13
N HIS A 205 -32.66 9.45 19.16
CA HIS A 205 -33.93 8.72 19.02
C HIS A 205 -35.01 9.21 19.99
N GLY A 206 -36.28 9.09 19.60
CA GLY A 206 -37.42 9.37 20.46
C GLY A 206 -37.85 8.13 21.24
N ALA A 207 -38.06 8.25 22.56
CA ALA A 207 -38.45 7.10 23.38
C ALA A 207 -39.80 6.48 22.97
N ASN A 208 -40.69 7.27 22.38
CA ASN A 208 -42.04 6.87 21.95
C ASN A 208 -42.14 6.81 20.41
N ASP A 209 -41.04 6.53 19.73
CA ASP A 209 -41.03 6.37 18.28
C ASP A 209 -41.74 5.07 17.86
N ASN A 210 -42.94 5.22 17.31
CA ASN A 210 -43.78 4.10 16.85
C ASN A 210 -43.53 3.73 15.37
N ALA A 211 -42.74 4.51 14.63
CA ALA A 211 -42.41 4.21 13.22
C ALA A 211 -41.13 3.38 13.13
N ILE A 212 -40.11 3.77 13.90
CA ILE A 212 -38.88 3.00 14.09
C ILE A 212 -38.66 2.90 15.60
N GLY A 213 -39.00 1.74 16.18
CA GLY A 213 -38.89 1.53 17.63
C GLY A 213 -37.49 1.83 18.16
N LEU A 214 -37.40 2.40 19.37
CA LEU A 214 -36.17 2.81 20.04
C LEU A 214 -35.07 1.73 19.98
N SER A 215 -35.43 0.46 20.23
CA SER A 215 -34.51 -0.67 20.18
C SER A 215 -33.78 -0.84 18.85
N SER A 216 -34.36 -0.34 17.74
CA SER A 216 -33.71 -0.38 16.43
C SER A 216 -32.59 0.65 16.30
N GLY A 217 -32.70 1.79 16.99
CA GLY A 217 -31.66 2.81 17.10
C GLY A 217 -30.59 2.46 18.13
N GLU A 218 -30.96 1.78 19.22
CA GLU A 218 -30.03 1.30 20.26
C GLU A 218 -29.08 0.21 19.76
N LYS A 219 -29.55 -0.69 18.88
CA LYS A 219 -28.77 -1.82 18.35
C LYS A 219 -27.37 -1.44 17.86
N PRO A 220 -27.19 -0.50 16.91
CA PRO A 220 -25.87 -0.15 16.43
C PRO A 220 -24.99 0.54 17.49
N ILE A 221 -25.57 1.31 18.40
CA ILE A 221 -24.84 1.95 19.51
C ILE A 221 -24.30 0.89 20.47
N ASN A 222 -25.16 -0.03 20.91
CA ASN A 222 -24.76 -1.13 21.78
C ASN A 222 -23.77 -2.06 21.08
N GLY A 223 -23.93 -2.26 19.77
CA GLY A 223 -22.95 -2.97 18.93
C GLY A 223 -21.58 -2.31 18.98
N MET A 224 -21.49 -1.00 18.71
CA MET A 224 -20.23 -0.24 18.78
C MET A 224 -19.59 -0.34 20.16
N ILE A 225 -20.37 -0.18 21.24
CA ILE A 225 -19.88 -0.34 22.62
C ILE A 225 -19.33 -1.76 22.85
N ALA A 226 -20.04 -2.79 22.38
CA ALA A 226 -19.63 -4.18 22.51
C ALA A 226 -18.34 -4.50 21.73
N CYS A 227 -18.05 -3.77 20.65
CA CYS A 227 -16.81 -3.88 19.88
C CYS A 227 -15.66 -3.02 20.43
N GLY A 228 -15.86 -2.33 21.56
CA GLY A 228 -14.82 -1.50 22.19
C GLY A 228 -14.57 -0.16 21.49
N ALA A 229 -15.59 0.44 20.88
CA ALA A 229 -15.46 1.69 20.13
C ALA A 229 -14.74 2.80 20.92
N ASN A 230 -13.74 3.39 20.27
CA ASN A 230 -13.00 4.57 20.73
C ASN A 230 -12.94 5.59 19.58
N PRO A 231 -13.55 6.79 19.72
CA PRO A 231 -14.29 7.26 20.89
C PRO A 231 -15.60 6.49 21.10
N ALA A 232 -16.06 6.46 22.36
CA ALA A 232 -17.34 5.84 22.69
C ALA A 232 -18.50 6.58 22.00
N PRO A 233 -19.49 5.86 21.42
CA PRO A 233 -20.62 6.50 20.75
C PRO A 233 -21.52 7.21 21.77
N ILE A 234 -22.04 8.38 21.40
CA ILE A 234 -23.05 9.10 22.16
C ILE A 234 -24.43 8.72 21.63
N PHE A 235 -25.39 8.44 22.52
CA PHE A 235 -26.77 8.19 22.12
C PHE A 235 -27.75 8.97 22.98
N THR A 236 -28.46 9.91 22.37
CA THR A 236 -29.45 10.72 23.07
C THR A 236 -30.86 10.20 22.82
N ILE A 237 -31.53 9.83 23.91
CA ILE A 237 -32.92 9.37 23.90
C ILE A 237 -33.81 10.50 24.43
N TYR A 238 -34.76 10.96 23.62
CA TYR A 238 -35.71 11.99 24.02
C TYR A 238 -36.96 11.37 24.66
N ALA A 239 -37.11 11.54 25.97
CA ALA A 239 -38.27 11.05 26.72
C ALA A 239 -39.59 11.65 26.20
N GLY A 240 -40.60 10.80 26.01
CA GLY A 240 -41.94 11.21 25.55
C GLY A 240 -42.02 11.66 24.08
N VAL A 241 -40.93 11.60 23.33
CA VAL A 241 -40.86 12.10 21.95
C VAL A 241 -41.08 10.95 20.96
N GLY A 242 -41.96 11.17 19.98
CA GLY A 242 -42.19 10.26 18.86
C GLY A 242 -41.29 10.53 17.64
N HIS A 243 -41.55 9.83 16.53
CA HIS A 243 -40.68 9.79 15.35
C HIS A 243 -40.14 11.17 14.91
N SER A 244 -41.04 12.07 14.50
CA SER A 244 -40.63 13.36 13.93
C SER A 244 -40.03 14.35 14.94
N GLY A 245 -40.46 14.26 16.19
CA GLY A 245 -39.94 15.13 17.24
C GLY A 245 -38.46 14.89 17.56
N SER A 246 -37.90 13.77 17.13
CA SER A 246 -36.48 13.43 17.30
C SER A 246 -35.57 14.34 16.47
N TRP A 247 -35.86 14.51 15.18
CA TRP A 247 -35.05 15.37 14.31
C TRP A 247 -35.35 16.85 14.47
N ASP A 248 -36.57 17.23 14.89
CA ASP A 248 -36.87 18.62 15.26
C ASP A 248 -36.05 19.09 16.49
N ARG A 249 -35.52 18.14 17.29
CA ARG A 249 -34.65 18.41 18.44
C ARG A 249 -33.17 18.25 18.11
N ALA A 250 -32.78 17.17 17.42
CA ALA A 250 -31.38 16.89 17.09
C ALA A 250 -30.74 17.99 16.24
N TYR A 251 -31.47 18.52 15.25
CA TYR A 251 -30.96 19.54 14.33
C TYR A 251 -31.14 20.99 14.83
N LYS A 252 -31.47 21.23 16.10
CA LYS A 252 -31.55 22.62 16.60
C LYS A 252 -30.15 23.25 16.63
N THR A 253 -30.04 24.45 16.07
CA THR A 253 -28.80 25.25 16.02
C THR A 253 -28.52 26.03 17.28
N ASN A 254 -29.52 26.26 18.12
CA ASN A 254 -29.33 26.90 19.42
C ASN A 254 -29.09 25.87 20.53
N HIS A 255 -28.56 26.33 21.66
CA HIS A 255 -28.26 25.47 22.80
C HIS A 255 -29.47 25.11 23.68
N SER A 256 -30.69 25.21 23.15
CA SER A 256 -31.91 24.93 23.94
C SER A 256 -32.11 23.45 24.26
N ILE A 257 -31.42 22.55 23.54
CA ILE A 257 -31.51 21.10 23.75
C ILE A 257 -30.13 20.49 24.01
N HIS A 258 -29.10 20.89 23.25
CA HIS A 258 -27.73 20.36 23.36
C HIS A 258 -26.72 21.49 23.47
N SER A 259 -25.70 21.31 24.31
CA SER A 259 -24.54 22.20 24.41
C SER A 259 -23.27 21.35 24.61
N PRO A 260 -22.34 21.30 23.64
CA PRO A 260 -22.44 21.89 22.30
C PRO A 260 -23.65 21.37 21.51
N ASN A 261 -24.17 22.17 20.58
CA ASN A 261 -25.16 21.66 19.63
C ASN A 261 -24.52 20.65 18.66
N LEU A 262 -25.35 19.95 17.86
CA LEU A 262 -24.86 18.91 16.94
C LEU A 262 -23.80 19.44 15.96
N TYR A 263 -23.97 20.66 15.47
CA TYR A 263 -23.09 21.27 14.47
C TYR A 263 -21.73 21.66 15.07
N GLU A 264 -21.74 22.24 16.27
CA GLU A 264 -20.53 22.52 17.04
C GLU A 264 -19.79 21.24 17.40
N TRP A 265 -20.52 20.18 17.78
CA TRP A 265 -19.93 18.87 18.01
C TRP A 265 -19.31 18.29 16.73
N MET A 266 -19.99 18.36 15.58
CA MET A 266 -19.42 17.94 14.29
C MET A 266 -18.14 18.70 13.96
N LEU A 267 -18.14 20.03 14.11
CA LEU A 267 -16.93 20.86 13.90
C LEU A 267 -15.80 20.52 14.88
N SER A 268 -16.13 19.96 16.04
CA SER A 268 -15.17 19.38 16.98
C SER A 268 -14.82 17.92 16.69
N GLN A 269 -15.12 17.40 15.49
CA GLN A 269 -14.66 16.10 14.99
C GLN A 269 -13.84 16.28 13.69
N SER A 270 -12.76 15.51 13.56
CA SER A 270 -11.93 15.44 12.35
C SER A 270 -11.32 14.04 12.22
N ARG A 271 -11.20 13.52 11.00
CA ARG A 271 -10.63 12.19 10.73
C ARG A 271 -9.16 12.08 11.13
N ASP A 272 -8.45 13.20 11.12
CA ASP A 272 -7.06 13.28 11.55
C ASP A 272 -6.93 13.45 13.08
N GLY A 273 -8.03 13.47 13.84
CA GLY A 273 -8.02 13.64 15.30
C GLY A 273 -7.75 15.07 15.80
N THR A 274 -7.89 16.08 14.94
CA THR A 274 -7.55 17.48 15.26
C THR A 274 -8.80 18.33 15.51
N THR A 275 -9.17 18.49 16.78
CA THR A 275 -10.37 19.26 17.14
C THR A 275 -10.03 20.31 18.19
N GLY A 276 -9.28 21.33 17.74
CA GLY A 276 -9.02 22.56 18.50
C GLY A 276 -7.64 22.69 19.18
N GLY A 277 -6.81 23.61 18.67
CA GLY A 277 -6.18 24.66 19.47
C GLY A 277 -4.93 24.37 20.29
N ASN A 278 -3.99 23.53 19.84
CA ASN A 278 -2.65 23.45 20.46
C ASN A 278 -1.53 23.43 19.40
N PRO A 279 -0.34 23.98 19.71
CA PRO A 279 0.84 23.78 18.88
C PRO A 279 1.11 22.28 18.66
N PRO A 280 1.70 21.88 17.54
CA PRO A 280 1.85 20.46 17.23
C PRO A 280 2.77 19.71 18.20
N LYS A 281 2.73 18.38 18.18
CA LYS A 281 3.71 17.55 18.90
C LYS A 281 5.09 17.66 18.23
N ALA A 282 6.14 17.69 19.05
CA ALA A 282 7.50 17.79 18.53
C ALA A 282 7.84 16.56 17.67
N PRO A 283 8.46 16.74 16.49
CA PRO A 283 9.01 15.62 15.72
C PRO A 283 10.13 14.94 16.52
N THR A 284 10.36 13.66 16.27
CA THR A 284 11.42 12.89 16.96
C THR A 284 12.32 12.16 15.97
N GLN A 285 13.41 11.56 16.47
CA GLN A 285 14.34 10.75 15.69
C GLN A 285 14.86 11.43 14.42
N LEU A 286 15.16 12.73 14.52
CA LEU A 286 15.83 13.48 13.47
C LEU A 286 17.19 12.82 13.20
N ARG A 287 17.37 12.36 11.96
CA ARG A 287 18.54 11.63 11.46
C ARG A 287 18.92 12.10 10.06
N ALA A 288 20.18 11.94 9.68
CA ALA A 288 20.65 12.17 8.31
C ALA A 288 20.77 10.84 7.57
N SER A 289 20.42 10.83 6.29
CA SER A 289 20.72 9.77 5.32
C SER A 289 21.21 10.42 4.02
N ASN A 290 21.64 9.60 3.06
CA ASN A 290 22.04 10.04 1.71
C ASN A 290 23.11 11.15 1.74
N THR A 291 24.05 11.05 2.69
CA THR A 291 25.14 12.01 2.87
C THR A 291 26.08 11.97 1.65
N THR A 292 26.27 13.12 1.00
CA THR A 292 27.30 13.31 -0.04
C THR A 292 28.31 14.35 0.42
N SER A 293 29.23 14.77 -0.46
CA SER A 293 30.09 15.92 -0.20
C SER A 293 29.33 17.24 -0.10
N GLU A 294 28.12 17.34 -0.65
CA GLU A 294 27.39 18.61 -0.75
C GLU A 294 25.94 18.55 -0.27
N GLN A 295 25.49 17.43 0.32
CA GLN A 295 24.12 17.32 0.78
C GLN A 295 23.91 16.33 1.94
N PHE A 296 22.81 16.53 2.65
CA PHE A 296 22.17 15.51 3.48
C PHE A 296 20.69 15.40 3.14
N THR A 297 20.12 14.21 3.32
CA THR A 297 18.67 14.07 3.50
C THR A 297 18.37 13.93 4.98
N LEU A 298 17.77 14.96 5.56
CA LEU A 298 17.23 14.93 6.91
C LEU A 298 15.93 14.14 6.91
N LYS A 299 15.75 13.24 7.87
CA LYS A 299 14.50 12.50 8.11
C LYS A 299 14.12 12.60 9.58
N TRP A 300 12.84 12.70 9.87
CA TRP A 300 12.31 12.70 11.24
C TRP A 300 10.99 11.94 11.30
N GLU A 301 10.67 11.43 12.48
CA GLU A 301 9.34 10.91 12.76
C GLU A 301 8.38 12.06 13.06
N ASP A 302 7.27 12.04 12.36
CA ASP A 302 6.15 12.94 12.60
C ASP A 302 5.25 12.36 13.68
N ASN A 303 5.19 13.05 14.81
CA ASN A 303 4.31 12.70 15.92
C ASN A 303 3.05 13.56 15.94
N SER A 304 2.91 14.48 14.99
CA SER A 304 1.78 15.36 14.84
C SER A 304 0.87 14.87 13.73
N ASN A 305 -0.40 15.14 13.94
CA ASN A 305 -1.46 15.06 12.94
C ASN A 305 -2.06 16.45 12.69
N ASN A 306 -1.62 17.49 13.43
CA ASN A 306 -2.20 18.82 13.47
C ASN A 306 -1.23 19.94 13.01
N GLU A 307 -0.14 19.59 12.35
CA GLU A 307 0.85 20.50 11.80
C GLU A 307 0.52 20.91 10.36
N ASN A 308 0.74 22.18 10.03
CA ASN A 308 0.69 22.69 8.66
C ASN A 308 2.05 22.55 7.95
N GLY A 309 3.08 22.10 8.68
CA GLY A 309 4.41 21.77 8.18
C GLY A 309 5.49 21.84 9.25
N PHE A 310 6.75 21.76 8.83
CA PHE A 310 7.92 21.76 9.71
C PHE A 310 8.87 22.90 9.37
N GLU A 311 9.55 23.43 10.38
CA GLU A 311 10.72 24.30 10.22
C GLU A 311 12.00 23.53 10.53
N ILE A 312 12.90 23.51 9.55
CA ILE A 312 14.24 22.96 9.67
C ILE A 312 15.20 24.11 9.93
N GLU A 313 15.95 24.00 11.03
CA GLU A 313 17.02 24.92 11.37
C GLU A 313 18.39 24.25 11.28
N ARG A 314 19.38 25.01 10.79
CA ARG A 314 20.76 24.57 10.62
C ARG A 314 21.74 25.54 11.29
N SER A 315 22.84 25.02 11.82
CA SER A 315 24.00 25.80 12.28
C SER A 315 25.32 25.12 11.94
N LEU A 316 26.40 25.90 11.85
CA LEU A 316 27.79 25.41 11.83
C LEU A 316 28.37 25.23 13.24
N ASN A 317 27.68 25.73 14.26
CA ASN A 317 28.07 25.64 15.66
C ASN A 317 27.06 24.80 16.44
N SER A 318 27.55 23.97 17.35
CA SER A 318 26.71 23.02 18.06
C SER A 318 25.65 23.70 18.95
N ASN A 319 25.93 24.89 19.51
CA ASN A 319 25.11 25.47 20.58
C ASN A 319 24.40 26.79 20.22
N ASN A 320 24.78 27.47 19.15
CA ASN A 320 24.21 28.76 18.76
C ASN A 320 24.21 28.91 17.22
N GLY A 321 23.66 30.02 16.71
CA GLY A 321 23.70 30.35 15.28
C GLY A 321 22.75 29.56 14.38
N PHE A 322 21.70 28.94 14.94
CA PHE A 322 20.68 28.25 14.16
C PHE A 322 19.83 29.25 13.36
N SER A 323 19.67 28.98 12.06
CA SER A 323 18.79 29.72 11.17
C SER A 323 17.84 28.77 10.43
N VAL A 324 16.62 29.24 10.15
CA VAL A 324 15.62 28.47 9.39
C VAL A 324 16.08 28.39 7.94
N ILE A 325 16.33 27.17 7.46
CA ILE A 325 16.74 26.90 6.07
C ILE A 325 15.57 26.44 5.21
N LYS A 326 14.52 25.88 5.82
CA LYS A 326 13.31 25.46 5.10
C LYS A 326 12.09 25.45 6.01
N SER A 327 10.95 25.88 5.46
CA SER A 327 9.62 25.52 5.92
C SER A 327 8.99 24.54 4.93
N THR A 328 8.43 23.43 5.40
CA THR A 328 7.80 22.40 4.57
C THR A 328 6.27 22.50 4.61
N SER A 329 5.59 21.70 3.79
CA SER A 329 4.16 21.41 3.91
C SER A 329 3.89 20.37 5.00
N ARG A 330 2.61 20.17 5.32
CA ARG A 330 2.07 19.14 6.22
C ARG A 330 2.60 17.73 5.91
N ASN A 331 2.67 16.86 6.93
CA ASN A 331 3.11 15.46 6.87
C ASN A 331 4.50 15.23 6.24
N THR A 332 5.29 16.28 6.05
CA THR A 332 6.63 16.13 5.46
C THR A 332 7.54 15.52 6.51
N ARG A 333 8.12 14.35 6.21
CA ARG A 333 9.03 13.62 7.12
C ARG A 333 10.50 13.65 6.67
N SER A 334 10.79 14.38 5.60
CA SER A 334 12.15 14.49 5.08
C SER A 334 12.43 15.79 4.34
N TYR A 335 13.68 16.23 4.39
CA TYR A 335 14.16 17.38 3.63
C TYR A 335 15.61 17.17 3.17
N SER A 336 15.88 17.40 1.89
CA SER A 336 17.24 17.37 1.34
C SER A 336 17.85 18.77 1.39
N ASP A 337 18.85 18.93 2.24
CA ASP A 337 19.66 20.15 2.36
C ASP A 337 20.87 20.02 1.43
N LYS A 338 20.97 20.89 0.42
CA LYS A 338 21.91 20.80 -0.71
C LYS A 338 22.85 22.01 -0.74
N ASN A 339 23.88 21.93 -1.59
CA ASN A 339 24.91 22.97 -1.76
C ASN A 339 25.66 23.23 -0.44
N LEU A 340 26.00 22.15 0.27
CA LEU A 340 26.81 22.16 1.48
C LEU A 340 28.29 22.11 1.13
N GLU A 341 29.12 22.63 2.03
CA GLU A 341 30.57 22.55 1.87
C GLU A 341 31.04 21.11 2.12
N PRO A 342 31.98 20.58 1.32
CA PRO A 342 32.60 19.29 1.56
C PRO A 342 33.30 19.21 2.91
N ASN A 343 33.35 17.99 3.47
CA ASN A 343 34.03 17.67 4.71
C ASN A 343 33.65 18.56 5.92
N THR A 344 32.43 19.12 5.92
CA THR A 344 31.99 20.14 6.87
C THR A 344 30.90 19.59 7.79
N THR A 345 31.00 19.90 9.08
CA THR A 345 30.01 19.49 10.09
C THR A 345 28.91 20.52 10.25
N TYR A 346 27.67 20.05 10.20
CA TYR A 346 26.44 20.81 10.35
C TYR A 346 25.60 20.25 11.49
N TYR A 347 24.86 21.13 12.16
CA TYR A 347 23.95 20.81 13.24
C TYR A 347 22.52 21.16 12.84
N TYR A 348 21.58 20.26 13.11
CA TYR A 348 20.17 20.42 12.73
C TYR A 348 19.23 20.20 13.91
N LYS A 349 18.09 20.88 13.86
CA LYS A 349 16.91 20.62 14.68
C LYS A 349 15.65 20.96 13.88
N VAL A 350 14.57 20.25 14.13
CA VAL A 350 13.30 20.41 13.41
C VAL A 350 12.17 20.64 14.40
N ARG A 351 11.22 21.50 14.07
CA ARG A 351 9.98 21.69 14.84
C ARG A 351 8.77 21.69 13.91
N ALA A 352 7.68 21.07 14.32
CA ALA A 352 6.38 21.19 13.67
C ALA A 352 5.73 22.56 13.96
N LYS A 353 4.90 23.06 13.04
CA LYS A 353 4.16 24.32 13.16
C LYS A 353 2.72 24.21 12.68
N ASN A 354 1.82 24.99 13.24
CA ASN A 354 0.48 25.25 12.69
C ASN A 354 0.07 26.72 12.90
N SER A 355 -1.19 27.06 12.63
CA SER A 355 -1.71 28.42 12.88
C SER A 355 -1.73 28.82 14.35
N ASP A 356 -1.68 27.86 15.27
CA ASP A 356 -1.78 28.08 16.71
C ASP A 356 -0.40 28.12 17.40
N GLY A 357 0.68 27.72 16.73
CA GLY A 357 2.06 27.92 17.19
C GLY A 357 3.07 26.87 16.74
N TYR A 358 4.23 26.86 17.41
CA TYR A 358 5.32 25.91 17.17
C TYR A 358 5.41 24.85 18.26
N SER A 359 5.71 23.62 17.86
CA SER A 359 6.13 22.57 18.78
C SER A 359 7.51 22.85 19.40
N SER A 360 7.89 22.06 20.41
CA SER A 360 9.31 21.94 20.81
C SER A 360 10.14 21.33 19.66
N TYR A 361 11.46 21.52 19.69
CA TYR A 361 12.33 20.90 18.69
C TYR A 361 12.50 19.39 18.91
N SER A 362 12.83 18.69 17.83
CA SER A 362 13.37 17.33 17.84
C SER A 362 14.67 17.21 18.63
N ASN A 363 15.20 15.98 18.72
CA ASN A 363 16.61 15.79 19.05
C ASN A 363 17.50 16.62 18.11
N LYS A 364 18.62 17.13 18.64
CA LYS A 364 19.64 17.81 17.84
C LYS A 364 20.45 16.76 17.08
N LEU A 365 20.55 16.94 15.77
CA LEU A 365 21.34 16.09 14.89
C LEU A 365 22.69 16.76 14.60
N THR A 366 23.76 15.96 14.59
CA THR A 366 25.08 16.35 14.06
C THR A 366 25.34 15.51 12.82
N ALA A 367 25.63 16.15 11.68
CA ALA A 367 25.92 15.48 10.42
C ALA A 367 27.15 16.11 9.76
N ARG A 368 28.00 15.30 9.12
CA ARG A 368 29.21 15.78 8.43
C ARG A 368 29.17 15.34 6.98
N THR A 369 29.35 16.27 6.05
CA THR A 369 29.39 15.96 4.61
C THR A 369 30.64 15.15 4.33
N ASN A 370 30.59 14.30 3.30
CA ASN A 370 31.76 13.55 2.88
C ASN A 370 32.82 14.52 2.34
N SER A 371 34.08 14.07 2.29
CA SER A 371 35.08 14.81 1.51
C SER A 371 34.72 14.73 0.03
N GLU A 372 35.05 15.77 -0.74
CA GLU A 372 34.98 15.72 -2.20
C GLU A 372 35.81 14.52 -2.70
N ILE A 373 35.15 13.59 -3.38
CA ILE A 373 35.84 12.57 -4.17
C ILE A 373 35.98 13.16 -5.58
N PRO A 374 37.18 13.19 -6.17
CA PRO A 374 37.34 13.62 -7.56
C PRO A 374 36.42 12.81 -8.48
N ASN A 375 35.55 13.50 -9.22
CA ASN A 375 34.51 12.93 -10.10
C ASN A 375 34.96 11.66 -10.85
N THR A 376 34.15 10.60 -10.79
CA THR A 376 34.14 9.52 -11.78
C THR A 376 32.77 9.36 -12.45
N PRO A 377 32.70 9.04 -13.75
CA PRO A 377 31.57 9.35 -14.63
C PRO A 377 30.49 8.26 -14.70
N ASN A 378 29.29 8.68 -15.11
CA ASN A 378 28.10 7.89 -15.43
C ASN A 378 28.35 6.64 -16.31
N ASN A 379 27.64 5.55 -16.00
CA ASN A 379 27.41 4.36 -16.84
C ASN A 379 28.66 3.78 -17.54
N THR A 380 29.42 2.97 -16.82
CA THR A 380 30.68 2.39 -17.33
C THR A 380 30.40 1.03 -17.99
N SER A 381 30.37 0.98 -19.32
CA SER A 381 30.45 -0.27 -20.09
C SER A 381 31.89 -0.46 -20.57
N ILE A 382 32.56 -1.52 -20.11
CA ILE A 382 33.95 -1.85 -20.47
C ILE A 382 33.97 -3.16 -21.23
N VAL A 383 34.47 -3.13 -22.47
CA VAL A 383 34.64 -4.31 -23.33
C VAL A 383 36.13 -4.61 -23.53
N ILE A 384 36.53 -5.84 -23.21
CA ILE A 384 37.88 -6.37 -23.39
C ILE A 384 37.85 -7.41 -24.50
N ASP A 385 38.47 -7.08 -25.62
CA ASP A 385 38.66 -7.98 -26.77
C ASP A 385 39.94 -8.82 -26.58
N ASN A 386 40.01 -10.01 -27.17
CA ASN A 386 41.16 -10.91 -27.06
C ASN A 386 42.46 -10.31 -27.63
N ASN A 387 42.37 -9.30 -28.50
CA ASN A 387 43.53 -8.58 -29.01
C ASN A 387 43.88 -7.31 -28.20
N SER A 388 43.28 -7.10 -27.03
CA SER A 388 43.61 -5.97 -26.16
C SER A 388 44.87 -6.25 -25.33
N GLY A 389 45.59 -5.19 -24.94
CA GLY A 389 46.74 -5.28 -24.00
C GLY A 389 46.35 -5.68 -22.57
N LYS A 390 45.07 -6.01 -22.36
CA LYS A 390 44.44 -6.42 -21.10
C LYS A 390 44.23 -7.94 -21.01
N VAL A 391 44.72 -8.69 -21.99
CA VAL A 391 44.56 -10.15 -22.07
C VAL A 391 45.91 -10.85 -21.97
N THR A 392 46.00 -11.85 -21.09
CA THR A 392 47.18 -12.72 -20.97
C THR A 392 46.78 -14.17 -21.21
N THR A 393 47.74 -15.00 -21.63
CA THR A 393 47.50 -16.43 -21.89
C THR A 393 48.52 -17.30 -21.17
N SER A 394 48.07 -18.45 -20.67
CA SER A 394 48.90 -19.56 -20.22
C SER A 394 48.74 -20.72 -21.20
N GLY A 395 49.87 -21.27 -21.65
CA GLY A 395 49.95 -22.29 -22.68
C GLY A 395 49.71 -21.76 -24.10
N ASN A 396 49.95 -22.61 -25.10
CA ASN A 396 49.88 -22.20 -26.51
C ASN A 396 48.42 -22.12 -27.01
N TRP A 397 47.93 -20.89 -27.21
CA TRP A 397 46.66 -20.58 -27.88
C TRP A 397 46.92 -20.16 -29.33
N ALA A 398 46.08 -20.63 -30.25
CA ALA A 398 46.11 -20.21 -31.64
C ALA A 398 45.06 -19.13 -31.89
N THR A 399 45.36 -18.21 -32.80
CA THR A 399 44.45 -17.14 -33.20
C THR A 399 43.75 -17.51 -34.50
N SER A 400 42.44 -17.30 -34.58
CA SER A 400 41.66 -17.52 -35.81
C SER A 400 40.80 -16.30 -36.12
N SER A 401 40.68 -15.97 -37.41
CA SER A 401 39.77 -14.94 -37.94
C SER A 401 38.56 -15.53 -38.67
N SER A 402 38.44 -16.86 -38.73
CA SER A 402 37.33 -17.58 -39.38
C SER A 402 36.00 -17.36 -38.64
N GLY A 403 34.86 -17.39 -39.33
CA GLY A 403 33.54 -17.30 -38.68
C GLY A 403 32.77 -15.99 -38.85
N GLY A 404 33.20 -15.09 -39.74
CA GLY A 404 32.42 -13.89 -40.14
C GLY A 404 32.07 -12.98 -38.95
N ASN A 405 30.81 -12.55 -38.85
CA ASN A 405 30.29 -11.66 -37.80
C ASN A 405 30.00 -12.38 -36.47
N LYS A 406 30.30 -13.67 -36.35
CA LYS A 406 30.04 -14.46 -35.14
C LYS A 406 31.17 -14.39 -34.10
N LYS A 407 32.30 -13.78 -34.47
CA LYS A 407 33.38 -13.38 -33.55
C LYS A 407 33.22 -11.90 -33.20
N HIS A 408 33.67 -11.50 -32.02
CA HIS A 408 33.72 -10.09 -31.67
C HIS A 408 34.92 -9.46 -32.42
N LYS A 409 34.65 -8.39 -33.17
CA LYS A 409 35.65 -7.73 -34.02
C LYS A 409 36.41 -8.69 -34.96
N ASN A 410 37.72 -8.88 -34.77
CA ASN A 410 38.63 -9.30 -35.84
C ASN A 410 39.11 -10.75 -35.72
N ASN A 411 39.26 -11.31 -34.52
CA ASN A 411 39.78 -12.66 -34.30
C ASN A 411 39.34 -13.20 -32.93
N TYR A 412 39.69 -14.45 -32.62
CA TYR A 412 39.51 -15.05 -31.31
C TYR A 412 40.63 -16.06 -31.05
N PHE A 413 40.90 -16.37 -29.77
CA PHE A 413 41.80 -17.44 -29.39
C PHE A 413 41.09 -18.78 -29.34
N HIS A 414 41.79 -19.85 -29.72
CA HIS A 414 41.33 -21.23 -29.53
C HIS A 414 42.46 -22.16 -29.11
N ASP A 415 42.12 -23.16 -28.31
CA ASP A 415 43.09 -24.04 -27.67
C ASP A 415 43.63 -25.17 -28.58
N ARG A 416 43.25 -25.17 -29.87
CA ARG A 416 43.45 -26.28 -30.84
C ARG A 416 42.94 -27.65 -30.35
N ASN A 417 42.02 -27.66 -29.38
CA ASN A 417 41.59 -28.86 -28.68
C ASN A 417 42.75 -29.71 -28.13
N SER A 418 43.82 -29.06 -27.67
CA SER A 418 45.02 -29.73 -27.16
C SER A 418 45.47 -29.17 -25.81
N GLY A 419 46.23 -29.96 -25.05
CA GLY A 419 46.77 -29.55 -23.74
C GLY A 419 45.67 -29.20 -22.73
N LYS A 420 44.64 -30.06 -22.61
CA LYS A 420 43.53 -29.90 -21.67
C LYS A 420 44.03 -29.85 -20.23
N GLY A 421 43.51 -28.92 -19.44
CA GLY A 421 43.94 -28.70 -18.06
C GLY A 421 45.03 -27.65 -17.89
N ASN A 422 45.84 -27.40 -18.93
CA ASN A 422 47.04 -26.58 -18.81
C ASN A 422 46.94 -25.22 -19.51
N LYS A 423 45.82 -24.91 -20.17
CA LYS A 423 45.64 -23.65 -20.91
C LYS A 423 44.57 -22.76 -20.29
N LYS A 424 44.87 -21.46 -20.23
CA LYS A 424 44.03 -20.41 -19.65
C LYS A 424 44.18 -19.11 -20.45
N VAL A 425 43.09 -18.41 -20.73
CA VAL A 425 43.10 -17.01 -21.17
C VAL A 425 42.56 -16.16 -20.03
N VAL A 426 43.21 -15.06 -19.70
CA VAL A 426 42.82 -14.17 -18.60
C VAL A 426 42.58 -12.77 -19.15
N PHE A 427 41.37 -12.27 -18.96
CA PHE A 427 40.95 -10.89 -19.24
C PHE A 427 41.03 -10.12 -17.92
N ASN A 428 41.85 -9.07 -17.89
CA ASN A 428 42.10 -8.27 -16.69
C ASN A 428 41.83 -6.79 -16.98
N THR A 429 41.07 -6.11 -16.14
CA THR A 429 40.90 -4.65 -16.22
C THR A 429 40.75 -4.05 -14.84
N ASP A 430 41.21 -2.80 -14.71
CA ASP A 430 40.76 -1.94 -13.64
C ASP A 430 39.29 -1.57 -13.90
N LEU A 431 38.46 -1.64 -12.85
CA LEU A 431 37.07 -1.22 -12.83
C LEU A 431 36.87 -0.25 -11.66
N PRO A 432 36.03 0.77 -11.78
CA PRO A 432 35.49 1.45 -10.61
C PRO A 432 34.87 0.46 -9.62
N SER A 433 34.90 0.80 -8.33
CA SER A 433 34.16 0.06 -7.30
C SER A 433 32.67 -0.02 -7.67
N GLY A 434 32.09 -1.20 -7.66
CA GLY A 434 30.64 -1.39 -7.84
C GLY A 434 30.24 -2.76 -8.38
N SER A 435 28.93 -2.94 -8.56
CA SER A 435 28.33 -4.14 -9.14
C SER A 435 28.32 -4.08 -10.66
N TYR A 436 28.76 -5.17 -11.31
CA TYR A 436 28.79 -5.28 -12.77
C TYR A 436 28.13 -6.58 -13.22
N GLU A 437 27.29 -6.50 -14.25
CA GLU A 437 26.94 -7.69 -15.02
C GLU A 437 28.09 -8.02 -15.98
N VAL A 438 28.60 -9.25 -15.87
CA VAL A 438 29.72 -9.75 -16.65
C VAL A 438 29.19 -10.58 -17.80
N PHE A 439 29.60 -10.27 -19.02
CA PHE A 439 29.25 -11.01 -20.23
C PHE A 439 30.48 -11.59 -20.91
N ALA A 440 30.29 -12.68 -21.62
CA ALA A 440 31.26 -13.24 -22.54
C ALA A 440 30.70 -13.33 -23.96
N TRP A 441 31.58 -13.16 -24.94
CA TRP A 441 31.34 -13.45 -26.35
C TRP A 441 32.21 -14.64 -26.78
N TRP A 442 31.70 -15.47 -27.68
CA TRP A 442 32.49 -16.51 -28.35
C TRP A 442 31.95 -16.84 -29.74
N PHE A 443 32.80 -17.40 -30.59
CA PHE A 443 32.37 -17.99 -31.86
C PHE A 443 31.84 -19.42 -31.67
N ALA A 444 30.50 -19.55 -31.71
CA ALA A 444 29.82 -20.83 -31.58
C ALA A 444 29.95 -21.72 -32.82
N HIS A 445 30.28 -23.00 -32.58
CA HIS A 445 30.41 -24.03 -33.61
C HIS A 445 30.25 -25.44 -33.00
N SER A 446 29.86 -26.43 -33.79
CA SER A 446 29.57 -27.80 -33.30
C SER A 446 30.77 -28.50 -32.65
N ASN A 447 32.00 -28.14 -33.03
CA ASN A 447 33.24 -28.70 -32.49
C ASN A 447 33.74 -28.00 -31.20
N ARG A 448 32.99 -27.05 -30.65
CA ARG A 448 33.34 -26.35 -29.40
C ARG A 448 33.06 -27.22 -28.17
N ALA A 449 33.72 -26.91 -27.06
CA ALA A 449 33.44 -27.54 -25.78
C ALA A 449 32.05 -27.14 -25.27
N SER A 450 31.24 -28.11 -24.86
CA SER A 450 29.93 -27.86 -24.26
C SER A 450 29.99 -27.53 -22.76
N ASN A 451 31.18 -27.57 -22.18
CA ASN A 451 31.43 -27.43 -20.75
C ASN A 451 32.63 -26.51 -20.47
N THR A 452 32.72 -25.37 -21.13
CA THR A 452 33.85 -24.43 -20.97
C THR A 452 33.73 -23.66 -19.65
N PRO A 453 34.71 -23.75 -18.73
CA PRO A 453 34.74 -22.98 -17.49
C PRO A 453 35.20 -21.54 -17.70
N PHE A 454 34.42 -20.61 -17.17
CA PHE A 454 34.75 -19.19 -16.99
C PHE A 454 34.90 -18.93 -15.50
N ASP A 455 36.08 -18.57 -15.01
CA ASP A 455 36.30 -18.17 -13.62
C ASP A 455 36.20 -16.65 -13.51
N ILE A 456 35.33 -16.17 -12.63
CA ILE A 456 35.14 -14.77 -12.29
C ILE A 456 35.79 -14.55 -10.93
N GLU A 457 36.89 -13.82 -10.88
CA GLU A 457 37.54 -13.42 -9.62
C GLU A 457 36.93 -12.07 -9.19
N SER A 458 35.95 -12.11 -8.29
CA SER A 458 35.25 -10.94 -7.72
C SER A 458 35.68 -10.69 -6.27
N ASP A 459 35.11 -9.65 -5.65
CA ASP A 459 35.38 -9.34 -4.24
C ASP A 459 34.93 -10.46 -3.28
N GLU A 460 33.94 -11.26 -3.69
CA GLU A 460 33.42 -12.42 -2.94
C GLU A 460 34.27 -13.69 -3.11
N GLY A 461 35.27 -13.67 -4.01
CA GLY A 461 36.10 -14.82 -4.35
C GLY A 461 35.97 -15.27 -5.80
N THR A 462 36.41 -16.49 -6.10
CA THR A 462 36.39 -17.02 -7.47
C THR A 462 35.15 -17.88 -7.74
N THR A 463 34.26 -17.41 -8.60
CA THR A 463 33.09 -18.18 -9.06
C THR A 463 33.35 -18.80 -10.43
N THR A 464 33.04 -20.09 -10.63
CA THR A 464 33.17 -20.75 -11.95
C THR A 464 31.80 -20.93 -12.62
N VAL A 465 31.64 -20.34 -13.80
CA VAL A 465 30.46 -20.49 -14.65
C VAL A 465 30.81 -21.36 -15.85
N VAL A 466 30.08 -22.46 -16.03
CA VAL A 466 30.28 -23.37 -17.16
C VAL A 466 29.34 -23.00 -18.29
N LYS A 467 29.88 -22.67 -19.48
CA LYS A 467 29.08 -22.37 -20.68
C LYS A 467 29.31 -23.37 -21.81
N ASN A 468 28.24 -23.66 -22.54
CA ASN A 468 28.28 -24.47 -23.75
C ASN A 468 28.62 -23.59 -24.96
N GLN A 469 29.86 -23.67 -25.44
CA GLN A 469 30.31 -22.85 -26.56
C GLN A 469 29.83 -23.35 -27.93
N ARG A 470 29.05 -24.43 -28.00
CA ARG A 470 28.41 -24.87 -29.25
C ARG A 470 27.20 -24.00 -29.60
N ASN A 471 26.61 -23.36 -28.59
CA ASN A 471 25.39 -22.58 -28.67
C ASN A 471 25.66 -21.11 -28.29
N ASP A 472 24.68 -20.25 -28.52
CA ASP A 472 24.61 -18.86 -28.03
C ASP A 472 25.79 -17.92 -28.32
N GLY A 473 26.74 -18.33 -29.17
CA GLY A 473 27.85 -17.49 -29.62
C GLY A 473 27.44 -16.49 -30.71
N GLY A 474 28.28 -15.49 -30.96
CA GLY A 474 27.94 -14.36 -31.83
C GLY A 474 27.03 -13.30 -31.20
N LYS A 475 26.91 -13.31 -29.86
CA LYS A 475 26.20 -12.33 -29.03
C LYS A 475 26.81 -12.29 -27.63
N TRP A 476 26.52 -11.24 -26.86
CA TRP A 476 26.88 -11.16 -25.45
C TRP A 476 26.04 -12.14 -24.63
N VAL A 477 26.71 -13.03 -23.89
CA VAL A 477 26.07 -13.99 -23.00
C VAL A 477 26.48 -13.71 -21.56
N SER A 478 25.50 -13.47 -20.70
CA SER A 478 25.72 -13.17 -19.28
C SER A 478 26.37 -14.36 -18.55
N LEU A 479 27.36 -14.04 -17.74
CA LEU A 479 28.03 -14.90 -16.78
C LEU A 479 27.52 -14.64 -15.35
N GLY A 480 26.74 -13.57 -15.11
CA GLY A 480 26.23 -13.19 -13.78
C GLY A 480 26.62 -11.78 -13.38
N VAL A 481 26.09 -11.35 -12.23
CA VAL A 481 26.38 -10.05 -11.60
C VAL A 481 27.37 -10.27 -10.46
N TYR A 482 28.39 -9.44 -10.37
CA TYR A 482 29.47 -9.56 -9.40
C TYR A 482 29.96 -8.18 -8.96
N ASP A 483 30.40 -8.09 -7.71
CA ASP A 483 31.00 -6.88 -7.15
C ASP A 483 32.52 -6.86 -7.33
N PHE A 484 33.05 -5.69 -7.71
CA PHE A 484 34.47 -5.45 -7.88
C PHE A 484 34.85 -4.15 -7.19
N THR A 485 35.92 -4.16 -6.39
CA THR A 485 36.34 -2.97 -5.66
C THR A 485 37.25 -2.09 -6.51
N ASN A 486 38.13 -2.68 -7.34
CA ASN A 486 39.03 -1.93 -8.23
C ASN A 486 39.59 -2.74 -9.43
N ASN A 487 39.61 -4.07 -9.36
CA ASN A 487 40.19 -4.93 -10.39
C ASN A 487 39.24 -6.09 -10.69
N ALA A 488 39.05 -6.39 -11.97
CA ALA A 488 38.24 -7.51 -12.43
C ALA A 488 39.06 -8.45 -13.31
N LYS A 489 38.98 -9.74 -12.98
CA LYS A 489 39.73 -10.78 -13.66
C LYS A 489 38.84 -11.96 -14.03
N ILE A 490 38.64 -12.14 -15.33
CA ILE A 490 37.86 -13.23 -15.90
C ILE A 490 38.77 -14.20 -16.64
N SER A 491 38.63 -15.47 -16.35
CA SER A 491 39.50 -16.51 -16.85
C SER A 491 38.74 -17.57 -17.65
N ILE A 492 39.21 -17.94 -18.83
CA ILE A 492 38.65 -19.02 -19.63
C ILE A 492 39.67 -20.16 -19.67
N ARG A 493 39.34 -21.30 -19.06
CA ARG A 493 40.25 -22.46 -18.96
C ARG A 493 39.79 -23.62 -19.83
N ASN A 494 40.70 -24.53 -20.16
CA ASN A 494 40.38 -25.75 -20.90
C ASN A 494 40.39 -27.04 -20.06
N THR A 495 40.43 -26.93 -18.74
CA THR A 495 40.39 -28.06 -17.80
C THR A 495 39.11 -28.89 -17.98
N ASN A 496 39.26 -30.20 -18.17
CA ASN A 496 38.16 -31.17 -18.34
C ASN A 496 37.16 -30.85 -19.46
N THR A 497 37.58 -30.11 -20.49
CA THR A 497 36.69 -29.71 -21.60
C THR A 497 36.61 -30.75 -22.73
N ASN A 498 35.42 -30.91 -23.31
CA ASN A 498 35.11 -31.97 -24.29
C ASN A 498 35.19 -31.55 -25.77
N GLY A 499 35.80 -30.42 -26.08
CA GLY A 499 35.93 -29.88 -27.43
C GLY A 499 36.82 -28.65 -27.47
N TYR A 500 36.87 -27.93 -28.59
CA TYR A 500 37.66 -26.70 -28.70
C TYR A 500 37.15 -25.64 -27.71
N VAL A 501 38.04 -25.09 -26.90
CA VAL A 501 37.73 -23.90 -26.09
C VAL A 501 38.15 -22.68 -26.88
N VAL A 502 37.28 -21.68 -26.92
CA VAL A 502 37.56 -20.39 -27.54
C VAL A 502 37.42 -19.24 -26.54
N ALA A 503 38.18 -18.17 -26.75
CA ALA A 503 38.14 -16.95 -25.96
C ALA A 503 38.17 -15.76 -26.91
N ASP A 504 37.16 -14.89 -26.82
CA ASP A 504 36.94 -13.81 -27.79
C ASP A 504 36.84 -12.46 -27.05
N ALA A 505 35.76 -12.20 -26.31
CA ALA A 505 35.65 -10.95 -25.56
C ALA A 505 34.89 -11.10 -24.24
N ILE A 506 35.21 -10.22 -23.29
CA ILE A 506 34.51 -10.04 -22.01
C ILE A 506 33.96 -8.62 -21.94
N LYS A 507 32.75 -8.43 -21.44
CA LYS A 507 32.14 -7.12 -21.22
C LYS A 507 31.68 -7.00 -19.78
N PHE A 508 31.95 -5.86 -19.16
CA PHE A 508 31.42 -5.44 -17.88
C PHE A 508 30.45 -4.30 -18.14
N GLU A 509 29.21 -4.44 -17.71
CA GLU A 509 28.25 -3.33 -17.68
C GLU A 509 27.98 -3.00 -16.23
N SER A 510 28.28 -1.75 -15.83
CA SER A 510 27.90 -1.28 -14.51
C SER A 510 26.41 -1.48 -14.35
N VAL A 511 26.00 -2.18 -13.30
CA VAL A 511 24.59 -2.28 -12.94
C VAL A 511 24.23 -0.93 -12.35
N THR A 512 23.84 0.02 -13.20
CA THR A 512 23.32 1.29 -12.69
C THR A 512 22.03 1.02 -11.97
N SER A 513 21.98 1.40 -10.69
CA SER A 513 20.76 1.93 -10.10
C SER A 513 20.21 2.96 -11.09
N SER A 514 19.16 2.60 -11.82
CA SER A 514 18.49 3.51 -12.74
C SER A 514 18.15 4.80 -11.99
N PRO A 515 18.40 5.99 -12.57
CA PRO A 515 18.14 7.26 -11.90
C PRO A 515 16.64 7.40 -11.68
N GLY A 516 16.16 7.04 -10.49
CA GLY A 516 14.75 7.14 -10.11
C GLY A 516 14.23 6.15 -9.07
N ALA A 517 14.96 5.10 -8.69
CA ALA A 517 14.56 4.22 -7.59
C ALA A 517 15.22 4.67 -6.27
N PRO A 518 14.50 4.68 -5.13
CA PRO A 518 15.11 4.96 -3.83
C PRO A 518 16.15 3.86 -3.54
N ASP A 519 17.44 4.24 -3.54
CA ASP A 519 18.51 3.44 -2.95
C ASP A 519 18.08 3.01 -1.54
N ASN A 520 17.96 1.69 -1.33
CA ASN A 520 18.24 0.97 -0.07
C ASN A 520 17.62 -0.43 0.04
N ASN A 521 16.98 -1.02 -0.98
CA ASN A 521 16.58 -2.43 -0.89
C ASN A 521 17.65 -3.32 -1.54
N PRO A 522 18.47 -4.05 -0.76
CA PRO A 522 19.40 -5.02 -1.34
C PRO A 522 18.62 -6.18 -1.99
N VAL A 523 19.24 -6.85 -2.98
CA VAL A 523 18.76 -8.16 -3.42
C VAL A 523 18.90 -9.12 -2.25
N VAL A 524 17.81 -9.75 -1.84
CA VAL A 524 17.82 -10.72 -0.73
C VAL A 524 17.82 -12.12 -1.29
N ILE A 525 18.73 -12.97 -0.84
CA ILE A 525 18.76 -14.40 -1.16
C ILE A 525 18.61 -15.18 0.14
N ILE A 526 17.78 -16.22 0.10
CA ILE A 526 17.52 -17.10 1.23
C ILE A 526 17.73 -18.53 0.74
N ASP A 527 18.72 -19.21 1.28
CA ASP A 527 19.02 -20.61 1.05
C ASP A 527 18.36 -21.52 2.09
N ASN A 528 18.21 -22.81 1.80
CA ASN A 528 17.45 -23.73 2.65
C ASN A 528 18.07 -23.99 4.03
N ILE A 529 19.33 -23.60 4.28
CA ILE A 529 19.98 -23.72 5.59
C ILE A 529 20.09 -22.40 6.34
N ASP A 530 19.55 -21.32 5.78
CA ASP A 530 19.58 -20.01 6.42
C ASP A 530 18.65 -19.98 7.64
N SER A 531 18.96 -19.10 8.59
CA SER A 531 18.29 -19.03 9.89
C SER A 531 16.80 -18.64 9.84
N GLY A 532 16.28 -18.26 8.67
CA GLY A 532 14.88 -17.94 8.43
C GLY A 532 14.10 -19.06 7.74
N VAL A 533 14.61 -20.29 7.71
CA VAL A 533 13.96 -21.43 7.03
C VAL A 533 13.43 -22.44 8.05
N GLU A 534 12.12 -22.66 8.02
CA GLU A 534 11.42 -23.53 8.97
C GLU A 534 10.70 -24.68 8.23
N PRO A 535 11.30 -25.87 8.14
CA PRO A 535 10.65 -27.05 7.58
C PRO A 535 9.65 -27.66 8.57
N ASN A 536 8.38 -27.75 8.16
CA ASN A 536 7.34 -28.42 8.94
C ASN A 536 7.14 -29.87 8.48
N ASN A 537 7.13 -30.78 9.45
CA ASN A 537 7.15 -32.23 9.26
C ASN A 537 8.43 -32.71 8.55
N ASN A 538 8.75 -34.01 8.65
CA ASN A 538 10.08 -34.54 8.32
C ASN A 538 10.50 -34.37 6.84
N TRP A 539 10.99 -33.20 6.45
CA TRP A 539 11.71 -32.96 5.19
C TRP A 539 13.10 -33.59 5.27
N THR A 540 13.60 -34.07 4.14
CA THR A 540 14.92 -34.69 4.05
C THR A 540 15.88 -33.75 3.35
N ILE A 541 17.02 -33.45 3.99
CA ILE A 541 18.12 -32.71 3.37
C ILE A 541 18.86 -33.65 2.42
N SER A 542 19.17 -33.17 1.23
CA SER A 542 19.87 -33.92 0.20
C SER A 542 20.97 -33.09 -0.43
N GLN A 543 22.19 -33.63 -0.43
CA GLN A 543 23.36 -33.04 -1.08
C GLN A 543 23.51 -33.50 -2.55
N SER A 544 22.64 -34.39 -3.02
CA SER A 544 22.68 -34.92 -4.38
C SER A 544 22.44 -33.83 -5.44
N GLY A 545 22.71 -34.09 -6.73
CA GLY A 545 22.42 -33.11 -7.80
C GLY A 545 23.53 -32.09 -8.11
N GLY A 546 24.70 -32.18 -7.47
CA GLY A 546 25.90 -31.42 -7.84
C GLY A 546 25.68 -29.90 -7.79
N THR A 547 26.05 -29.17 -8.85
CA THR A 547 25.87 -27.70 -8.97
C THR A 547 24.44 -27.27 -9.30
N SER A 548 23.49 -28.21 -9.33
CA SER A 548 22.11 -27.92 -9.76
C SER A 548 21.22 -27.33 -8.66
N LYS A 549 21.70 -27.36 -7.42
CA LYS A 549 21.12 -26.72 -6.24
C LYS A 549 21.76 -25.35 -6.00
N TYR A 550 21.12 -24.50 -5.23
CA TYR A 550 21.79 -23.37 -4.60
C TYR A 550 22.48 -23.90 -3.32
N GLY A 551 23.59 -23.28 -2.91
CA GLY A 551 24.36 -23.78 -1.77
C GLY A 551 24.83 -25.24 -1.87
N ASP A 552 24.95 -25.88 -0.70
CA ASP A 552 25.53 -27.22 -0.52
C ASP A 552 24.49 -28.35 -0.45
N ASP A 553 23.20 -28.03 -0.29
CA ASP A 553 22.11 -29.01 -0.18
C ASP A 553 20.75 -28.43 -0.64
N TYR A 554 19.66 -29.16 -0.39
CA TYR A 554 18.27 -28.73 -0.56
C TYR A 554 17.37 -29.66 0.25
N PHE A 555 16.15 -29.23 0.56
CA PHE A 555 15.12 -30.08 1.14
C PHE A 555 14.29 -30.79 0.09
N HIS A 556 13.89 -32.04 0.37
CA HIS A 556 12.81 -32.70 -0.37
C HIS A 556 11.81 -33.40 0.52
N ASP A 557 10.56 -33.47 0.05
CA ASP A 557 9.45 -34.03 0.81
C ASP A 557 9.48 -35.58 0.88
N GLY A 558 10.33 -36.20 0.06
CA GLY A 558 10.45 -37.66 -0.05
C GLY A 558 9.31 -38.29 -0.86
N ASN A 559 8.48 -37.47 -1.53
CA ASN A 559 7.24 -37.84 -2.18
C ASN A 559 6.27 -38.61 -1.28
N ARG A 560 6.14 -38.17 -0.02
CA ARG A 560 5.29 -38.79 1.01
C ARG A 560 4.52 -37.73 1.77
N GLN A 561 3.41 -38.12 2.40
CA GLN A 561 2.59 -37.24 3.25
C GLN A 561 2.15 -35.95 2.51
N LYS A 562 1.54 -36.11 1.34
CA LYS A 562 1.04 -34.99 0.52
C LYS A 562 -0.03 -34.21 1.28
N GLY A 563 0.05 -32.88 1.22
CA GLY A 563 -0.83 -31.97 1.97
C GLY A 563 -0.46 -31.78 3.44
N ASN A 564 0.58 -32.48 3.93
CA ASN A 564 1.00 -32.43 5.33
C ASN A 564 2.43 -31.91 5.49
N LYS A 565 3.11 -31.48 4.43
CA LYS A 565 4.46 -30.91 4.53
C LYS A 565 4.49 -29.54 3.88
N ASP A 566 5.09 -28.62 4.60
CA ASP A 566 5.37 -27.26 4.16
C ASP A 566 6.74 -26.84 4.67
N ILE A 567 7.36 -25.87 4.02
CA ILE A 567 8.60 -25.24 4.47
C ILE A 567 8.48 -23.75 4.23
N VAL A 568 8.68 -22.97 5.28
CA VAL A 568 8.54 -21.52 5.27
C VAL A 568 9.92 -20.88 5.15
N TYR A 569 10.06 -19.94 4.23
CA TYR A 569 11.25 -19.11 4.07
C TYR A 569 10.89 -17.68 4.44
N THR A 570 11.56 -17.14 5.45
CA THR A 570 11.36 -15.77 5.93
C THR A 570 12.63 -14.95 5.76
N ALA A 571 12.50 -13.74 5.21
CA ALA A 571 13.60 -12.78 5.16
C ALA A 571 13.17 -11.36 5.47
N SER A 572 14.05 -10.64 6.18
CA SER A 572 13.94 -9.20 6.30
C SER A 572 14.24 -8.52 4.96
N VAL A 573 13.31 -7.71 4.51
CA VAL A 573 13.40 -6.87 3.30
C VAL A 573 13.02 -5.46 3.70
N SER A 574 13.56 -4.41 3.07
CA SER A 574 13.00 -3.08 3.31
C SER A 574 11.76 -2.83 2.44
N PRO A 575 10.88 -1.89 2.83
CA PRO A 575 9.58 -1.74 2.17
C PRO A 575 9.70 -1.50 0.66
N GLY A 576 8.90 -2.18 -0.15
CA GLY A 576 8.83 -1.95 -1.59
C GLY A 576 8.43 -3.17 -2.41
N ASN A 577 8.48 -3.01 -3.74
CA ASN A 577 8.12 -4.05 -4.69
C ASN A 577 9.35 -4.89 -5.06
N TYR A 578 9.17 -6.20 -5.13
CA TYR A 578 10.20 -7.17 -5.46
C TYR A 578 9.68 -8.21 -6.45
N GLU A 579 10.48 -8.54 -7.45
CA GLU A 579 10.31 -9.76 -8.23
C GLU A 579 10.90 -10.92 -7.41
N VAL A 580 10.07 -11.91 -7.10
CA VAL A 580 10.44 -13.09 -6.31
C VAL A 580 10.79 -14.22 -7.26
N PHE A 581 11.98 -14.80 -7.09
CA PHE A 581 12.45 -15.95 -7.83
C PHE A 581 12.66 -17.15 -6.91
N ALA A 582 12.35 -18.34 -7.41
CA ALA A 582 12.72 -19.62 -6.80
C ALA A 582 13.76 -20.34 -7.66
N ARG A 583 14.66 -21.08 -7.03
CA ARG A 583 15.60 -21.99 -7.69
C ARG A 583 15.41 -23.39 -7.11
N TRP A 584 15.59 -24.42 -7.93
CA TRP A 584 15.49 -25.82 -7.51
C TRP A 584 16.33 -26.76 -8.37
N PHE A 585 16.62 -27.93 -7.82
CA PHE A 585 17.19 -29.06 -8.56
C PHE A 585 16.09 -29.84 -9.32
N ALA A 586 16.08 -29.68 -10.65
CA ALA A 586 15.09 -30.31 -11.50
C ALA A 586 15.46 -31.75 -11.88
N HIS A 587 14.46 -32.63 -11.83
CA HIS A 587 14.61 -34.04 -12.17
C HIS A 587 13.26 -34.62 -12.63
N SER A 588 13.27 -35.76 -13.35
CA SER A 588 12.05 -36.35 -13.93
C SER A 588 11.02 -36.83 -12.88
N ASN A 589 11.46 -37.07 -11.64
CA ASN A 589 10.63 -37.50 -10.53
C ASN A 589 10.02 -36.33 -9.73
N ARG A 590 10.28 -35.07 -10.09
CA ARG A 590 9.74 -33.90 -9.39
C ARG A 590 8.25 -33.69 -9.67
N ALA A 591 7.57 -32.95 -8.81
CA ALA A 591 6.20 -32.53 -9.05
C ALA A 591 6.13 -31.52 -10.20
N THR A 592 5.12 -31.65 -11.07
CA THR A 592 4.88 -30.66 -12.13
C THR A 592 4.03 -29.47 -11.66
N ASN A 593 3.48 -29.57 -10.46
CA ASN A 593 2.54 -28.62 -9.86
C ASN A 593 2.94 -28.28 -8.43
N THR A 594 4.23 -28.02 -8.19
CA THR A 594 4.70 -27.62 -6.86
C THR A 594 4.08 -26.28 -6.49
N HIS A 595 3.51 -26.22 -5.28
CA HIS A 595 2.77 -25.07 -4.78
C HIS A 595 3.69 -24.16 -3.95
N TYR A 596 3.72 -22.87 -4.31
CA TYR A 596 4.38 -21.79 -3.58
C TYR A 596 3.31 -20.79 -3.14
N GLU A 597 3.23 -20.52 -1.85
CA GLU A 597 2.36 -19.48 -1.28
C GLU A 597 3.26 -18.29 -0.89
N ILE A 598 2.95 -17.10 -1.38
CA ILE A 598 3.70 -15.87 -1.11
C ILE A 598 2.81 -14.96 -0.25
N LEU A 599 3.24 -14.66 0.97
CA LEU A 599 2.59 -13.68 1.83
C LEU A 599 3.23 -12.31 1.61
N SER A 600 2.47 -11.40 1.01
CA SER A 600 2.89 -10.04 0.65
C SER A 600 2.01 -9.00 1.36
N SER A 601 2.37 -7.71 1.30
CA SER A 601 1.53 -6.62 1.82
C SER A 601 0.20 -6.50 1.05
N ASP A 602 0.15 -7.03 -0.18
CA ASP A 602 -1.04 -7.06 -1.03
C ASP A 602 -1.96 -8.27 -0.76
N GLY A 603 -1.53 -9.18 0.12
CA GLY A 603 -2.24 -10.41 0.49
C GLY A 603 -1.45 -11.68 0.17
N VAL A 604 -2.16 -12.81 0.18
CA VAL A 604 -1.59 -14.14 -0.10
C VAL A 604 -1.76 -14.49 -1.58
N ALA A 605 -0.69 -14.98 -2.21
CA ALA A 605 -0.70 -15.42 -3.61
C ALA A 605 -0.21 -16.85 -3.76
N ASP A 606 -0.99 -17.69 -4.45
CA ASP A 606 -0.65 -19.08 -4.76
C ASP A 606 -0.07 -19.21 -6.17
N VAL A 607 1.09 -19.83 -6.28
CA VAL A 607 1.83 -20.01 -7.53
C VAL A 607 2.23 -21.47 -7.70
N TYR A 608 1.94 -22.04 -8.86
CA TYR A 608 2.28 -23.43 -9.17
C TYR A 608 3.39 -23.50 -10.21
N LYS A 609 4.48 -24.23 -9.93
CA LYS A 609 5.58 -24.44 -10.89
C LYS A 609 5.92 -25.91 -11.11
N ASN A 610 6.38 -26.18 -12.33
CA ASN A 610 6.87 -27.49 -12.74
C ASN A 610 8.36 -27.64 -12.40
N GLN A 611 8.64 -28.37 -11.33
CA GLN A 611 10.01 -28.61 -10.88
C GLN A 611 10.77 -29.65 -11.71
N ARG A 612 10.16 -30.25 -12.75
CA ARG A 612 10.90 -31.07 -13.73
C ARG A 612 11.69 -30.23 -14.73
N LEU A 613 11.41 -28.92 -14.79
CA LEU A 613 11.97 -27.99 -15.76
C LEU A 613 12.89 -26.96 -15.08
N ASN A 614 13.63 -26.18 -15.89
CA ASN A 614 14.42 -25.03 -15.44
C ASN A 614 15.51 -25.35 -14.40
N ASN A 615 16.16 -26.50 -14.54
CA ASN A 615 17.21 -26.95 -13.62
C ASN A 615 18.23 -25.86 -13.29
N ALA A 616 18.44 -25.60 -11.99
CA ALA A 616 19.47 -24.69 -11.48
C ALA A 616 19.33 -23.22 -11.93
N ARG A 617 18.14 -22.80 -12.38
CA ARG A 617 17.86 -21.42 -12.79
C ARG A 617 16.93 -20.75 -11.79
N TRP A 618 17.08 -19.44 -11.64
CA TRP A 618 16.10 -18.59 -10.98
C TRP A 618 14.85 -18.49 -11.87
N VAL A 619 13.72 -18.96 -11.35
CA VAL A 619 12.42 -18.93 -12.00
C VAL A 619 11.52 -17.95 -11.25
N SER A 620 11.02 -16.93 -11.96
CA SER A 620 10.11 -15.95 -11.39
C SER A 620 8.82 -16.61 -10.91
N LEU A 621 8.42 -16.24 -9.70
CA LEU A 621 7.11 -16.54 -9.10
C LEU A 621 6.14 -15.38 -9.34
N GLY A 622 6.63 -14.14 -9.37
CA GLY A 622 5.87 -12.92 -9.65
C GLY A 622 6.48 -11.70 -8.97
N GLU A 623 5.90 -10.53 -9.23
CA GLU A 623 6.21 -9.29 -8.50
C GLU A 623 5.24 -9.11 -7.32
N TYR A 624 5.77 -8.78 -6.15
CA TYR A 624 5.02 -8.64 -4.90
C TYR A 624 5.55 -7.47 -4.07
N SER A 625 4.65 -6.85 -3.30
CA SER A 625 4.99 -5.77 -2.37
C SER A 625 5.25 -6.33 -0.97
N PHE A 626 6.33 -5.91 -0.32
CA PHE A 626 6.65 -6.31 1.05
C PHE A 626 6.93 -5.09 1.91
N ASP A 627 6.50 -5.12 3.18
CA ASP A 627 6.71 -4.01 4.13
C ASP A 627 8.07 -4.10 4.81
N ASN A 628 8.33 -5.14 5.59
CA ASN A 628 9.61 -5.32 6.30
C ASN A 628 10.10 -6.77 6.31
N GLU A 629 9.27 -7.69 5.83
CA GLU A 629 9.51 -9.13 5.87
C GLU A 629 8.82 -9.78 4.67
N ALA A 630 9.51 -10.72 4.02
CA ALA A 630 8.96 -11.56 2.98
C ALA A 630 8.85 -13.00 3.50
N GLU A 631 7.69 -13.61 3.32
CA GLU A 631 7.40 -14.99 3.73
C GLU A 631 6.93 -15.78 2.50
N ILE A 632 7.65 -16.87 2.20
CA ILE A 632 7.39 -17.74 1.05
C ILE A 632 7.32 -19.18 1.55
N THR A 633 6.18 -19.84 1.32
CA THR A 633 5.94 -21.21 1.78
C THR A 633 5.90 -22.17 0.59
N VAL A 634 6.71 -23.23 0.63
CA VAL A 634 6.63 -24.33 -0.34
C VAL A 634 5.80 -25.45 0.24
N LYS A 635 4.70 -25.82 -0.44
CA LYS A 635 3.76 -26.85 0.02
C LYS A 635 3.78 -28.08 -0.87
N ASN A 636 3.47 -29.23 -0.29
CA ASN A 636 3.35 -30.50 -1.01
C ASN A 636 1.90 -30.98 -1.23
N ASP A 637 0.92 -30.13 -0.99
CA ASP A 637 -0.50 -30.39 -1.23
C ASP A 637 -0.79 -30.69 -2.70
N ASN A 638 -1.57 -31.74 -2.95
CA ASN A 638 -2.00 -32.16 -4.28
C ASN A 638 -0.87 -32.36 -5.32
N THR A 639 0.38 -32.57 -4.88
CA THR A 639 1.54 -32.67 -5.77
C THR A 639 1.74 -34.07 -6.35
N ASN A 640 2.10 -34.14 -7.64
CA ASN A 640 2.23 -35.40 -8.39
C ASN A 640 3.65 -36.00 -8.48
N GLY A 641 4.56 -35.56 -7.61
CA GLY A 641 5.95 -36.01 -7.57
C GLY A 641 6.71 -35.42 -6.39
N TYR A 642 8.03 -35.59 -6.35
CA TYR A 642 8.87 -35.00 -5.30
C TYR A 642 8.79 -33.47 -5.32
N VAL A 643 8.55 -32.87 -4.17
CA VAL A 643 8.70 -31.42 -3.98
C VAL A 643 10.09 -31.17 -3.41
N VAL A 644 10.79 -30.21 -4.00
CA VAL A 644 12.09 -29.71 -3.54
C VAL A 644 11.96 -28.27 -3.08
N ALA A 645 12.66 -27.90 -2.02
CA ALA A 645 12.83 -26.51 -1.60
C ALA A 645 14.33 -26.26 -1.41
N ASP A 646 14.83 -25.21 -2.07
CA ASP A 646 16.25 -24.93 -2.23
C ASP A 646 16.46 -23.45 -1.88
N ALA A 647 16.37 -22.51 -2.83
CA ALA A 647 16.57 -21.09 -2.52
C ALA A 647 15.59 -20.14 -3.19
N PHE A 648 15.46 -18.95 -2.59
CA PHE A 648 14.70 -17.81 -3.09
C PHE A 648 15.59 -16.59 -3.29
N LYS A 649 15.24 -15.74 -4.26
CA LYS A 649 15.89 -14.46 -4.53
C LYS A 649 14.85 -13.38 -4.75
N LEU A 650 14.94 -12.29 -4.01
CA LEU A 650 14.04 -11.14 -4.07
C LEU A 650 14.81 -9.97 -4.69
N VAL A 651 14.34 -9.51 -5.84
CA VAL A 651 14.99 -8.43 -6.60
C VAL A 651 14.08 -7.20 -6.58
N PRO A 652 14.48 -6.06 -6.00
CA PRO A 652 13.67 -4.85 -6.00
C PRO A 652 13.37 -4.35 -7.42
N THR A 653 12.12 -3.98 -7.72
CA THR A 653 11.69 -3.61 -9.09
C THR A 653 11.49 -2.10 -9.31
N GLY A 654 11.37 -1.30 -8.23
CA GLY A 654 11.18 0.16 -8.29
C GLY A 654 9.78 0.59 -8.77
N ASN A 655 9.28 1.72 -8.27
CA ASN A 655 7.91 2.16 -8.54
C ASN A 655 7.73 2.65 -10.00
N ASN A 656 7.05 1.84 -10.82
CA ASN A 656 6.35 2.33 -12.01
C ASN A 656 4.88 1.84 -11.99
N ALA A 657 3.98 2.78 -11.73
CA ALA A 657 2.57 2.60 -12.08
C ALA A 657 2.40 2.81 -13.59
N SER A 658 2.28 1.72 -14.37
CA SER A 658 1.23 1.58 -15.38
C SER A 658 1.20 0.19 -16.01
N ARG A 659 0.10 -0.53 -15.73
CA ARG A 659 -0.69 -1.35 -16.67
C ARG A 659 -0.10 -2.69 -17.16
N ALA A 660 -0.66 -3.79 -16.66
CA ALA A 660 -1.63 -4.61 -17.40
C ALA A 660 -2.04 -5.82 -16.55
N SER A 661 -3.33 -5.95 -16.28
CA SER A 661 -3.96 -7.22 -15.95
C SER A 661 -3.51 -8.28 -16.95
N ALA A 662 -2.71 -9.25 -16.50
CA ALA A 662 -2.45 -10.45 -17.26
C ALA A 662 -3.65 -11.41 -17.11
N PRO A 663 -4.00 -12.13 -18.18
CA PRO A 663 -5.33 -12.70 -18.37
C PRO A 663 -5.58 -13.91 -17.49
N SER A 664 -6.80 -14.01 -16.97
CA SER A 664 -7.38 -15.27 -16.50
C SER A 664 -7.26 -16.32 -17.61
N PRO A 665 -6.72 -17.52 -17.34
CA PRO A 665 -6.79 -18.62 -18.28
C PRO A 665 -8.27 -19.07 -18.37
N ASN A 666 -8.87 -18.86 -19.54
CA ASN A 666 -10.08 -19.57 -19.93
C ASN A 666 -9.76 -21.07 -20.02
N LEU A 667 -10.38 -21.88 -19.16
CA LEU A 667 -10.61 -23.31 -19.42
C LEU A 667 -12.10 -23.61 -19.27
N ILE A 668 -12.74 -23.70 -20.43
CA ILE A 668 -13.73 -24.67 -20.91
C ILE A 668 -14.71 -25.27 -19.88
N SER A 669 -15.98 -25.20 -20.28
CA SER A 669 -17.22 -25.68 -19.68
C SER A 669 -17.36 -27.21 -19.50
N GLU A 670 -18.23 -27.56 -18.52
CA GLU A 670 -18.95 -28.84 -18.24
C GLU A 670 -18.06 -29.98 -17.69
N VAL A 671 -18.33 -30.62 -16.54
CA VAL A 671 -19.57 -31.25 -16.04
C VAL A 671 -19.57 -31.26 -14.48
N GLU A 672 -20.78 -31.24 -13.88
CA GLU A 672 -21.09 -31.43 -12.45
C GLU A 672 -20.44 -32.68 -11.82
N GLU A 673 -19.82 -32.52 -10.66
CA GLU A 673 -19.91 -33.46 -9.52
C GLU A 673 -19.54 -32.70 -8.23
N ASP A 674 -20.40 -32.80 -7.21
CA ASP A 674 -20.37 -32.06 -5.95
C ASP A 674 -18.99 -32.10 -5.25
N SER A 675 -18.31 -30.95 -5.20
CA SER A 675 -17.28 -30.68 -4.19
C SER A 675 -17.30 -29.20 -3.82
N ILE A 676 -17.72 -28.91 -2.59
CA ILE A 676 -17.86 -27.56 -2.03
C ILE A 676 -16.47 -27.03 -1.63
N SER A 677 -16.13 -25.82 -2.09
CA SER A 677 -14.85 -25.13 -1.83
C SER A 677 -14.66 -24.74 -0.35
N SER A 678 -13.42 -24.81 0.12
CA SER A 678 -12.95 -24.61 1.51
C SER A 678 -12.91 -23.14 2.01
N ASP A 679 -13.53 -22.18 1.31
CA ASP A 679 -13.39 -20.75 1.60
C ASP A 679 -14.40 -20.17 2.61
N GLU A 680 -15.36 -20.96 3.12
CA GLU A 680 -16.51 -20.41 3.87
C GLU A 680 -16.40 -20.44 5.42
N ILE A 681 -15.31 -20.95 6.01
CA ILE A 681 -15.11 -20.94 7.48
C ILE A 681 -14.43 -19.64 7.94
N VAL A 682 -15.12 -18.82 8.74
CA VAL A 682 -14.61 -17.54 9.26
C VAL A 682 -14.36 -17.62 10.78
N VAL A 683 -13.22 -17.15 11.25
CA VAL A 683 -12.84 -17.14 12.68
C VAL A 683 -12.68 -15.72 13.18
N TYR A 684 -13.31 -15.40 14.30
CA TYR A 684 -13.19 -14.11 14.98
C TYR A 684 -12.54 -14.30 16.36
N PRO A 685 -11.31 -13.79 16.59
CA PRO A 685 -10.76 -13.72 17.94
C PRO A 685 -11.46 -12.61 18.74
N ASN A 686 -11.93 -12.91 19.96
CA ASN A 686 -12.41 -11.91 20.91
C ASN A 686 -11.32 -11.66 21.97
N PRO A 687 -10.52 -10.59 21.84
CA PRO A 687 -9.36 -10.35 22.72
C PRO A 687 -9.74 -9.96 24.16
N VAL A 688 -11.03 -9.75 24.48
CA VAL A 688 -11.48 -9.28 25.80
C VAL A 688 -12.02 -10.42 26.69
N LYS A 689 -12.36 -11.59 26.12
CA LYS A 689 -13.05 -12.66 26.86
C LYS A 689 -12.42 -14.06 26.78
N GLU A 690 -11.21 -14.19 26.23
CA GLU A 690 -10.61 -15.50 25.95
C GLU A 690 -11.56 -16.41 25.14
N LEU A 691 -12.35 -15.84 24.23
CA LEU A 691 -13.33 -16.56 23.41
C LEU A 691 -12.94 -16.44 21.93
N MET A 692 -13.07 -17.55 21.19
CA MET A 692 -12.91 -17.63 19.75
C MET A 692 -14.22 -18.14 19.14
N ASN A 693 -14.73 -17.49 18.10
CA ASN A 693 -15.93 -17.98 17.40
C ASN A 693 -15.54 -18.58 16.05
N ILE A 694 -16.00 -19.81 15.78
CA ILE A 694 -15.86 -20.47 14.49
C ILE A 694 -17.20 -20.43 13.78
N LYS A 695 -17.23 -19.83 12.59
CA LYS A 695 -18.42 -19.84 11.74
C LYS A 695 -18.34 -21.02 10.78
N SER A 696 -19.11 -22.07 11.06
CA SER A 696 -19.32 -23.22 10.19
C SER A 696 -20.37 -22.90 9.11
N PRO A 697 -20.05 -23.06 7.82
CA PRO A 697 -20.99 -22.86 6.71
C PRO A 697 -21.94 -24.05 6.52
N PHE A 698 -21.67 -25.18 7.17
CA PHE A 698 -22.46 -26.40 6.99
C PHE A 698 -23.83 -26.28 7.66
N GLU A 699 -24.89 -26.70 6.94
CA GLU A 699 -26.25 -26.77 7.50
C GLU A 699 -26.39 -27.87 8.58
N GLU A 700 -25.54 -28.89 8.48
CA GLU A 700 -25.40 -29.99 9.45
C GLU A 700 -24.27 -29.74 10.45
N SER A 701 -24.41 -30.34 11.64
CA SER A 701 -23.36 -30.33 12.66
C SER A 701 -22.12 -31.05 12.15
N LYS A 702 -20.93 -30.46 12.33
CA LYS A 702 -19.63 -31.06 11.99
C LYS A 702 -18.69 -31.02 13.19
N VAL A 703 -17.77 -31.98 13.25
CA VAL A 703 -16.70 -32.06 14.24
C VAL A 703 -15.47 -31.32 13.72
N PHE A 704 -14.96 -30.39 14.53
CA PHE A 704 -13.77 -29.60 14.27
C PHE A 704 -12.72 -29.86 15.35
N HIS A 705 -11.49 -30.16 14.94
CA HIS A 705 -10.33 -30.22 15.82
C HIS A 705 -9.52 -28.94 15.65
N LEU A 706 -9.38 -28.20 16.74
CA LEU A 706 -8.69 -26.91 16.82
C LEU A 706 -7.34 -27.12 17.47
N LYS A 707 -6.30 -26.55 16.89
CA LYS A 707 -4.94 -26.62 17.42
C LYS A 707 -4.29 -25.25 17.32
N ILE A 708 -3.84 -24.69 18.42
CA ILE A 708 -2.99 -23.49 18.43
C ILE A 708 -1.55 -23.96 18.53
N MET A 709 -0.76 -23.56 17.55
CA MET A 709 0.65 -23.85 17.45
C MET A 709 1.46 -22.58 17.77
N GLY A 710 2.55 -22.74 18.51
CA GLY A 710 3.58 -21.73 18.69
C GLY A 710 4.20 -21.29 17.36
N ALA A 711 4.87 -20.14 17.35
CA ALA A 711 5.61 -19.65 16.19
C ALA A 711 6.62 -20.70 15.66
N SER A 712 7.25 -21.47 16.57
CA SER A 712 8.17 -22.56 16.24
C SER A 712 7.49 -23.91 15.98
N GLY A 713 6.18 -23.92 15.72
CA GLY A 713 5.41 -25.14 15.38
C GLY A 713 5.10 -26.10 16.54
N GLY A 714 5.35 -25.72 17.79
CA GLY A 714 4.98 -26.54 18.96
C GLY A 714 3.49 -26.44 19.28
N LEU A 715 2.81 -27.57 19.57
CA LEU A 715 1.39 -27.54 19.95
C LEU A 715 1.24 -26.91 21.34
N GLU A 716 0.63 -25.73 21.41
CA GLU A 716 0.40 -25.01 22.67
C GLU A 716 -1.00 -25.27 23.24
N TRP A 717 -1.98 -25.54 22.38
CA TRP A 717 -3.35 -25.83 22.82
C TRP A 717 -4.11 -26.62 21.76
N ASN A 718 -5.06 -27.47 22.19
CA ASN A 718 -6.02 -28.10 21.29
C ASN A 718 -7.39 -28.27 21.94
N GLU A 719 -8.42 -28.33 21.11
CA GLU A 719 -9.79 -28.64 21.53
C GLU A 719 -10.55 -29.31 20.37
N THR A 720 -11.57 -30.11 20.68
CA THR A 720 -12.49 -30.65 19.69
C THR A 720 -13.88 -30.11 19.96
N VAL A 721 -14.50 -29.49 18.95
CA VAL A 721 -15.82 -28.89 19.05
C VAL A 721 -16.74 -29.43 17.97
N GLU A 722 -18.00 -29.61 18.30
CA GLU A 722 -19.02 -30.08 17.35
C GLU A 722 -20.15 -29.06 17.26
N GLY A 723 -20.54 -28.66 16.04
CA GLY A 723 -21.65 -27.74 15.86
C GLY A 723 -21.84 -27.25 14.43
N ARG A 724 -22.80 -26.31 14.28
CA ARG A 724 -23.14 -25.63 13.02
C ARG A 724 -23.35 -24.13 13.26
N GLY A 725 -23.17 -23.30 12.23
CA GLY A 725 -23.28 -21.85 12.39
C GLY A 725 -22.14 -21.28 13.24
N SER A 726 -22.43 -20.39 14.20
CA SER A 726 -21.41 -19.80 15.08
C SER A 726 -21.16 -20.69 16.30
N ILE A 727 -19.98 -21.29 16.38
CA ILE A 727 -19.54 -22.19 17.45
C ILE A 727 -18.56 -21.40 18.35
N PRO A 728 -18.96 -21.03 19.58
CA PRO A 728 -18.06 -20.40 20.52
C PRO A 728 -17.11 -21.43 21.12
N VAL A 729 -15.85 -21.03 21.25
CA VAL A 729 -14.73 -21.84 21.74
C VAL A 729 -14.03 -21.03 22.82
N SER A 730 -13.76 -21.64 23.97
CA SER A 730 -13.15 -20.95 25.11
C SER A 730 -11.67 -21.26 25.21
N LEU A 731 -10.85 -20.21 25.11
CA LEU A 731 -9.42 -20.24 25.37
C LEU A 731 -9.09 -20.02 26.86
N ALA A 732 -10.10 -19.88 27.71
CA ALA A 732 -9.89 -19.62 29.12
C ALA A 732 -9.10 -20.74 29.81
N GLY A 733 -8.00 -20.37 30.45
CA GLY A 733 -7.09 -21.32 31.11
C GLY A 733 -6.14 -22.07 30.16
N ALA A 734 -6.08 -21.71 28.87
CA ALA A 734 -5.21 -22.36 27.89
C ALA A 734 -3.70 -22.16 28.12
N GLY A 735 -3.30 -21.18 28.95
CA GLY A 735 -1.89 -20.95 29.29
C GLY A 735 -0.99 -20.59 28.09
N LEU A 736 -1.59 -20.02 27.04
CA LEU A 736 -0.89 -19.68 25.79
C LEU A 736 0.19 -18.63 26.04
N THR A 737 1.33 -18.80 25.37
CA THR A 737 2.42 -17.82 25.46
C THR A 737 2.13 -16.61 24.58
N LYS A 738 2.48 -15.41 25.04
CA LYS A 738 2.36 -14.16 24.26
C LYS A 738 3.20 -14.24 22.99
N GLY A 739 2.65 -13.78 21.87
CA GLY A 739 3.33 -13.73 20.57
C GLY A 739 2.47 -14.23 19.42
N ILE A 740 3.07 -14.28 18.23
CA ILE A 740 2.43 -14.83 17.02
C ILE A 740 2.25 -16.34 17.18
N LYS A 741 1.07 -16.84 16.82
CA LYS A 741 0.66 -18.25 16.84
C LYS A 741 -0.10 -18.60 15.56
N TYR A 742 -0.28 -19.90 15.33
CA TYR A 742 -1.04 -20.41 14.21
C TYR A 742 -2.19 -21.29 14.71
N LEU A 743 -3.42 -20.89 14.40
CA LEU A 743 -4.61 -21.71 14.64
C LEU A 743 -4.85 -22.62 13.44
N ARG A 744 -4.73 -23.92 13.64
CA ARG A 744 -5.10 -24.96 12.69
C ARG A 744 -6.48 -25.50 13.02
N ILE A 745 -7.31 -25.61 11.99
CA ILE A 745 -8.67 -26.18 12.06
C ILE A 745 -8.71 -27.40 11.13
N GLU A 746 -8.97 -28.56 11.72
CA GLU A 746 -9.14 -29.82 11.03
C GLU A 746 -10.60 -30.27 11.16
N MET A 747 -11.16 -30.84 10.11
CA MET A 747 -12.46 -31.50 10.12
C MET A 747 -12.21 -32.99 9.83
N GLU A 748 -12.94 -33.94 10.42
CA GLU A 748 -12.63 -35.37 10.25
C GLU A 748 -12.43 -35.75 8.77
N GLY A 749 -11.20 -36.11 8.41
CA GLY A 749 -10.80 -36.51 7.06
C GLY A 749 -10.24 -35.41 6.14
N GLN A 750 -10.24 -34.12 6.53
CA GLN A 750 -9.69 -33.02 5.73
C GLN A 750 -9.05 -31.92 6.62
N ALA A 751 -7.87 -31.43 6.23
CA ALA A 751 -7.30 -30.21 6.81
C ALA A 751 -7.94 -29.01 6.13
N VAL A 752 -8.56 -28.09 6.88
CA VAL A 752 -9.44 -27.08 6.27
C VAL A 752 -8.87 -25.65 6.39
N LYS A 753 -8.12 -25.31 7.45
CA LYS A 753 -7.60 -23.93 7.56
C LYS A 753 -6.42 -23.76 8.53
N ILE A 754 -5.50 -22.86 8.20
CA ILE A 754 -4.49 -22.32 9.13
C ILE A 754 -4.64 -20.80 9.16
N LEU A 755 -4.69 -20.21 10.36
CA LEU A 755 -4.86 -18.77 10.58
C LEU A 755 -3.74 -18.25 11.48
N ARG A 756 -3.07 -17.18 11.06
CA ARG A 756 -2.12 -16.46 11.91
C ARG A 756 -2.90 -15.64 12.93
N ILE A 757 -2.63 -15.85 14.22
CA ILE A 757 -3.24 -15.12 15.33
C ILE A 757 -2.14 -14.53 16.21
N MET A 758 -2.36 -13.34 16.77
CA MET A 758 -1.45 -12.75 17.76
C MET A 758 -2.08 -12.90 19.15
N ILE A 759 -1.40 -13.61 20.04
CA ILE A 759 -1.77 -13.70 21.46
C ILE A 759 -1.08 -12.53 22.17
N LEU A 760 -1.88 -11.57 22.67
CA LEU A 760 -1.42 -10.31 23.26
C LEU A 760 -1.04 -10.41 24.74
#